data_AF-A0A5M9JNW9-F1
#
_entry.id   AF-A0A5M9JNW9-F1
#
_cell.length_a   1.000
_cell.length_b   1.000
_cell.length_c   1.000
_cell.angle_alpha   90.00
_cell.angle_beta   90.00
_cell.angle_gamma   90.00
#
_symmetry.space_group_name_H-M   'P 1'
#
loop_
_entity.id
_entity.type
_entity.pdbx_description
1 polymer ?
#
loop_
_entity_poly.entity_id
_entity_poly.type
_entity_poly.pdbx_seq_one_letter_code
_entity_poly.pdbx_strand_id
1 'polypeptide(L)'
;MISREQSLDAAKEDVVLHVAVNACLFPLIGAVGKHVITIEGIGDADHPHPLQERIAKLHGSQCGFCTPGIVMSLYALIRNSYDPISKVFQLSASDVELEGHLDGNLCRCTGYKPILQAAKTFITDDLKGEISIPRSDPVNEGASETGLPDVPSHSEIDPLQISKETALAEGLEGAVEIYQTMIHAGLELALQNILQTEAPLDVPRAQLVPSTKILLPQIAQWYLISKDIHHSFTPYRSQTEHIFPPALRNFTRTPLRYGNHANIWLLPTTLEQLLLIKEEYPTAKLVCGASETQVEVRVKYASFPVSVYVSEIEELQGITIPDDDEKLQLCTEISNIRVPLSPPDAREIIKAYKQAKRKDDDIAIVTAAFRVRLDKDYIASQVSLVYGGMAPMTVEVPKTMNYLVGKSWHSLTTLSESMKILAAELDLKIRRAWWNGVISSNTGAPAIESGLALGYVDVNSIPKDANLWGSIIKDEPFFADGEVFSHGQPIGLVYANTALQAQAAARAVRVEYEDLPVILTIDEAIDANSYFPYGRVLKKGAAIEDKMDDIWASCDKIFEGNTRIGGQEHFYLETNAALVIPNKEDGTYEVWSSTQNSMETQEFVAQVTGVPSSRVNARVKRMGGAFGGKESRSVQLACLLAVAQRRKLNVPYDAC
;
A
#
# COMPACT_ATOMS: atom_id res chain seq x y z
N MET A 1 -4.70 7.61 -11.87
CA MET A 1 -4.58 8.77 -12.77
C MET A 1 -3.58 9.69 -12.10
N ILE A 2 -2.37 9.80 -12.64
CA ILE A 2 -1.43 10.84 -12.20
C ILE A 2 -2.01 12.15 -12.75
N SER A 3 -2.32 13.09 -11.86
CA SER A 3 -2.82 14.41 -12.22
C SER A 3 -1.84 15.06 -13.18
N ARG A 4 -2.32 15.35 -14.40
CA ARG A 4 -1.64 16.18 -15.40
C ARG A 4 -1.74 17.65 -14.95
N GLU A 5 -0.98 18.04 -13.93
CA GLU A 5 -0.82 19.46 -13.55
C GLU A 5 0.54 20.04 -13.92
N GLN A 6 1.34 19.33 -14.72
CA GLN A 6 2.42 19.97 -15.48
C GLN A 6 1.83 20.52 -16.78
N SER A 7 1.48 21.81 -16.72
CA SER A 7 1.29 22.75 -17.84
C SER A 7 1.48 22.14 -19.23
N LEU A 8 0.40 21.65 -19.82
CA LEU A 8 0.32 21.47 -21.27
C LEU A 8 0.15 22.86 -21.88
N ASP A 9 1.26 23.59 -21.99
CA ASP A 9 1.42 24.49 -23.13
C ASP A 9 1.43 23.59 -24.37
N ALA A 10 0.24 23.41 -24.92
CA ALA A 10 -0.01 22.75 -26.18
C ALA A 10 0.67 23.54 -27.32
N ALA A 11 1.97 23.35 -27.55
CA ALA A 11 2.68 23.79 -28.78
C ALA A 11 4.16 23.36 -28.88
N LYS A 12 4.57 22.14 -28.50
CA LYS A 12 5.88 21.61 -28.93
C LYS A 12 5.74 20.18 -29.45
N GLU A 13 5.51 20.04 -30.75
CA GLU A 13 5.23 18.79 -31.49
C GLU A 13 6.36 17.72 -31.44
N ASP A 14 7.45 17.90 -30.68
CA ASP A 14 8.63 17.02 -30.74
C ASP A 14 9.22 16.63 -29.36
N VAL A 15 8.45 16.80 -28.27
CA VAL A 15 8.90 16.46 -26.91
C VAL A 15 8.49 15.04 -26.52
N VAL A 16 9.46 14.22 -26.10
CA VAL A 16 9.21 12.87 -25.58
C VAL A 16 8.84 12.96 -24.10
N LEU A 17 7.67 12.45 -23.75
CA LEU A 17 7.20 12.36 -22.36
C LEU A 17 7.58 11.02 -21.73
N HIS A 18 8.09 11.06 -20.49
CA HIS A 18 8.37 9.86 -19.70
C HIS A 18 7.30 9.69 -18.62
N VAL A 19 6.68 8.51 -18.51
CA VAL A 19 5.61 8.29 -17.52
C VAL A 19 5.88 7.00 -16.76
N ALA A 20 5.93 7.07 -15.43
CA ALA A 20 5.92 5.89 -14.58
C ALA A 20 4.51 5.30 -14.54
N VAL A 21 4.40 4.00 -14.83
CA VAL A 21 3.12 3.28 -14.87
C VAL A 21 3.20 1.98 -14.07
N ASN A 22 2.08 1.60 -13.46
CA ASN A 22 1.96 0.32 -12.77
C ASN A 22 1.79 -0.80 -13.80
N ALA A 23 2.87 -1.53 -14.10
CA ALA A 23 2.88 -2.60 -15.10
C ALA A 23 1.86 -3.72 -14.81
N CYS A 24 1.47 -3.92 -13.54
CA CYS A 24 0.45 -4.89 -13.16
C CYS A 24 -0.98 -4.53 -13.62
N LEU A 25 -1.23 -3.26 -13.95
CA LEU A 25 -2.55 -2.78 -14.42
C LEU A 25 -2.50 -2.27 -15.86
N PHE A 26 -1.33 -1.85 -16.35
CA PHE A 26 -1.21 -1.27 -17.68
C PHE A 26 -1.46 -2.32 -18.79
N PRO A 27 -2.49 -2.16 -19.64
CA PRO A 27 -2.82 -3.16 -20.65
C PRO A 27 -1.78 -3.14 -21.78
N LEU A 28 -1.37 -4.32 -22.25
CA LEU A 28 -0.33 -4.45 -23.30
C LEU A 28 -0.68 -3.68 -24.58
N ILE A 29 -1.96 -3.64 -24.97
CA ILE A 29 -2.41 -2.87 -26.14
C ILE A 29 -2.14 -1.36 -26.02
N GLY A 30 -2.08 -0.84 -24.79
CA GLY A 30 -1.74 0.55 -24.52
C GLY A 30 -0.26 0.86 -24.77
N ALA A 31 0.61 -0.15 -24.92
CA ALA A 31 2.03 0.03 -25.21
C ALA A 31 2.33 0.22 -26.72
N VAL A 32 1.32 0.07 -27.60
CA VAL A 32 1.48 0.28 -29.04
C VAL A 32 2.00 1.70 -29.32
N GLY A 33 3.10 1.79 -30.07
CA GLY A 33 3.76 3.05 -30.40
C GLY A 33 4.57 3.68 -29.26
N LYS A 34 4.79 2.98 -28.14
CA LYS A 34 5.51 3.51 -26.96
C LYS A 34 6.81 2.74 -26.69
N HIS A 35 7.73 3.39 -25.98
CA HIS A 35 8.97 2.78 -25.49
C HIS A 35 8.82 2.41 -24.00
N VAL A 36 9.01 1.14 -23.66
CA VAL A 36 8.95 0.64 -22.28
C VAL A 36 10.37 0.49 -21.75
N ILE A 37 10.64 1.10 -20.59
CA ILE A 37 11.92 1.01 -19.89
C ILE A 37 11.65 0.39 -18.51
N THR A 38 12.43 -0.63 -18.15
CA THR A 38 12.39 -1.28 -16.82
C THR A 38 13.68 -1.01 -16.06
N ILE A 39 13.77 -1.53 -14.83
CA ILE A 39 14.94 -1.33 -13.97
C ILE A 39 16.24 -1.84 -14.61
N GLU A 40 16.17 -2.95 -15.34
CA GLU A 40 17.30 -3.53 -16.07
C GLU A 40 17.67 -2.69 -17.30
N GLY A 41 16.72 -1.91 -17.81
CA GLY A 41 16.96 -1.01 -18.93
C GLY A 41 17.96 0.07 -18.56
N ILE A 42 17.87 0.67 -17.37
CA ILE A 42 18.71 1.82 -17.00
C ILE A 42 20.11 1.44 -16.51
N GLY A 43 20.32 0.18 -16.12
CA GLY A 43 21.61 -0.31 -15.61
C GLY A 43 21.48 -1.65 -14.89
N ASP A 44 22.61 -2.27 -14.60
CA ASP A 44 22.70 -3.56 -13.90
C ASP A 44 23.66 -3.49 -12.69
N ALA A 45 23.99 -4.65 -12.11
CA ALA A 45 24.85 -4.71 -10.93
C ALA A 45 26.32 -4.33 -11.21
N ASP A 46 26.79 -4.53 -12.44
CA ASP A 46 28.17 -4.23 -12.85
C ASP A 46 28.29 -2.78 -13.33
N HIS A 47 27.24 -2.26 -13.99
CA HIS A 47 27.15 -0.90 -14.51
C HIS A 47 25.83 -0.24 -14.06
N PRO A 48 25.72 0.13 -12.77
CA PRO A 48 24.49 0.70 -12.25
C PRO A 48 24.29 2.13 -12.76
N HIS A 49 23.03 2.48 -13.01
CA HIS A 49 22.63 3.87 -13.13
C HIS A 49 22.97 4.64 -11.84
N PRO A 50 23.36 5.93 -11.88
CA PRO A 50 23.65 6.71 -10.69
C PRO A 50 22.53 6.68 -9.61
N LEU A 51 21.26 6.59 -10.01
CA LEU A 51 20.15 6.37 -9.06
C LEU A 51 20.20 5.02 -8.37
N GLN A 52 20.47 3.93 -9.10
CA GLN A 52 20.61 2.59 -8.53
C GLN A 52 21.79 2.57 -7.55
N GLU A 53 22.92 3.18 -7.93
CA GLU A 53 24.11 3.30 -7.10
C GLU A 53 23.83 4.07 -5.79
N ARG A 54 23.23 5.25 -5.87
CA ARG A 54 22.93 6.08 -4.69
C ARG A 54 21.95 5.39 -3.75
N ILE A 55 20.88 4.80 -4.26
CA ILE A 55 19.90 4.07 -3.45
C ILE A 55 20.57 2.88 -2.74
N ALA A 56 21.49 2.18 -3.40
CA ALA A 56 22.24 1.08 -2.79
C ALA A 56 23.25 1.58 -1.74
N LYS A 57 24.11 2.53 -2.09
CA LYS A 57 25.20 3.03 -1.22
C LYS A 57 24.68 3.80 0.00
N LEU A 58 23.56 4.50 -0.12
CA LEU A 58 22.94 5.27 0.97
C LEU A 58 21.87 4.47 1.74
N HIS A 59 21.93 3.14 1.67
CA HIS A 59 21.08 2.24 2.46
C HIS A 59 19.56 2.42 2.22
N GLY A 60 19.18 2.93 1.04
CA GLY A 60 17.80 3.04 0.58
C GLY A 60 17.16 1.70 0.21
N SER A 61 17.90 0.59 0.31
CA SER A 61 17.45 -0.76 0.00
C SER A 61 17.86 -1.73 1.12
N GLN A 62 16.88 -2.44 1.70
CA GLN A 62 17.10 -3.53 2.66
C GLN A 62 16.76 -4.89 2.03
N CYS A 63 15.48 -5.29 2.04
CA CYS A 63 15.06 -6.55 1.39
C CYS A 63 15.13 -6.49 -0.15
N GLY A 64 15.12 -5.28 -0.73
CA GLY A 64 15.29 -5.02 -2.16
C GLY A 64 14.03 -5.11 -3.02
N PHE A 65 12.89 -5.59 -2.50
CA PHE A 65 11.73 -5.91 -3.33
C PHE A 65 10.99 -4.67 -3.90
N CYS A 66 10.89 -3.59 -3.12
CA CYS A 66 10.32 -2.31 -3.60
C CYS A 66 11.28 -1.50 -4.47
N THR A 67 12.59 -1.79 -4.39
CA THR A 67 13.63 -0.92 -4.92
C THR A 67 13.48 -0.65 -6.42
N PRO A 68 13.16 -1.64 -7.29
CA PRO A 68 12.91 -1.37 -8.70
C PRO A 68 11.81 -0.35 -8.96
N GLY A 69 10.66 -0.48 -8.30
CA GLY A 69 9.52 0.44 -8.51
C GLY A 69 9.82 1.87 -8.06
N ILE A 70 10.51 2.02 -6.93
CA ILE A 70 10.95 3.32 -6.41
C ILE A 70 11.94 3.97 -7.38
N VAL A 71 12.95 3.23 -7.82
CA VAL A 71 13.96 3.75 -8.76
C VAL A 71 13.31 4.17 -10.07
N MET A 72 12.37 3.39 -10.61
CA MET A 72 11.69 3.75 -11.86
C MET A 72 10.77 4.97 -11.72
N SER A 73 10.17 5.19 -10.55
CA SER A 73 9.34 6.36 -10.28
C SER A 73 10.20 7.64 -10.21
N LEU A 74 11.33 7.57 -9.50
CA LEU A 74 12.33 8.65 -9.45
C LEU A 74 12.97 8.90 -10.82
N TYR A 75 13.24 7.85 -11.59
CA TYR A 75 13.80 7.96 -12.94
C TYR A 75 12.85 8.73 -13.87
N ALA A 76 11.55 8.42 -13.87
CA ALA A 76 10.57 9.16 -14.67
C ALA A 76 10.50 10.65 -14.27
N LEU A 77 10.53 10.96 -12.97
CA LEU A 77 10.60 12.32 -12.45
C LEU A 77 11.83 13.07 -12.99
N ILE A 78 13.02 12.48 -12.89
CA ILE A 78 14.28 13.07 -13.34
C ILE A 78 14.30 13.26 -14.87
N ARG A 79 13.72 12.34 -15.63
CA ARG A 79 13.66 12.46 -17.10
C ARG A 79 12.75 13.59 -17.55
N ASN A 80 11.69 13.89 -16.81
CA ASN A 80 10.77 14.99 -17.13
C ASN A 80 11.22 16.34 -16.60
N SER A 81 12.10 16.39 -15.58
CA SER A 81 12.63 17.66 -15.08
C SER A 81 13.70 18.28 -15.98
N TYR A 82 14.17 17.55 -17.00
CA TYR A 82 15.15 18.06 -17.97
C TYR A 82 14.47 18.82 -19.11
N ASP A 83 14.80 20.10 -19.29
CA ASP A 83 14.43 20.84 -20.50
C ASP A 83 15.48 20.61 -21.61
N PRO A 84 15.12 19.96 -22.72
CA PRO A 84 16.05 19.68 -23.81
C PRO A 84 16.51 20.94 -24.56
N ILE A 85 15.77 22.05 -24.48
CA ILE A 85 16.10 23.31 -25.17
C ILE A 85 17.10 24.12 -24.37
N SER A 86 16.77 24.44 -23.11
CA SER A 86 17.70 25.18 -22.24
C SER A 86 18.84 24.31 -21.72
N LYS A 87 18.70 22.98 -21.76
CA LYS A 87 19.62 21.98 -21.21
C LYS A 87 19.78 22.09 -19.69
N VAL A 88 18.75 22.58 -19.00
CA VAL A 88 18.71 22.79 -17.55
C VAL A 88 17.70 21.83 -16.91
N PHE A 89 18.00 21.40 -15.68
CA PHE A 89 17.06 20.64 -14.85
C PHE A 89 16.24 21.58 -13.97
N GLN A 90 14.95 21.31 -13.85
CA GLN A 90 14.04 21.95 -12.91
C GLN A 90 13.50 20.88 -11.96
N LEU A 91 14.24 20.64 -10.88
CA LEU A 91 13.90 19.64 -9.87
C LEU A 91 14.28 20.15 -8.48
N SER A 92 13.36 20.05 -7.53
CA SER A 92 13.51 20.44 -6.14
C SER A 92 13.39 19.23 -5.20
N ALA A 93 13.84 19.41 -3.96
CA ALA A 93 13.61 18.40 -2.91
C ALA A 93 12.11 18.21 -2.60
N SER A 94 11.30 19.27 -2.76
CA SER A 94 9.83 19.22 -2.62
C SER A 94 9.21 18.31 -3.67
N ASP A 95 9.74 18.30 -4.89
CA ASP A 95 9.22 17.45 -5.97
C ASP A 95 9.34 15.96 -5.62
N VAL A 96 10.36 15.59 -4.83
CA VAL A 96 10.53 14.21 -4.39
C VAL A 96 9.64 13.87 -3.18
N GLU A 97 9.47 14.80 -2.24
CA GLU A 97 8.83 14.53 -0.94
C GLU A 97 7.34 14.90 -0.87
N LEU A 98 6.90 15.93 -1.59
CA LEU A 98 5.59 16.56 -1.41
C LEU A 98 4.71 16.53 -2.67
N GLU A 99 5.29 16.45 -3.87
CA GLU A 99 4.54 16.43 -5.14
C GLU A 99 4.08 15.01 -5.56
N GLY A 100 4.03 14.08 -4.61
CA GLY A 100 3.37 12.79 -4.75
C GLY A 100 4.04 11.76 -5.67
N HIS A 101 5.26 12.01 -6.15
CA HIS A 101 5.98 11.10 -7.05
C HIS A 101 6.31 9.72 -6.45
N LEU A 102 6.30 9.60 -5.12
CA LEU A 102 6.50 8.34 -4.40
C LEU A 102 5.23 7.83 -3.68
N ASP A 103 4.08 8.50 -3.83
CA ASP A 103 2.83 8.15 -3.11
C ASP A 103 2.36 6.72 -3.43
N GLY A 104 2.60 6.28 -4.66
CA GLY A 104 2.30 4.94 -5.15
C GLY A 104 3.37 3.89 -4.81
N ASN A 105 4.43 4.22 -4.08
CA ASN A 105 5.50 3.30 -3.74
C ASN A 105 5.52 2.95 -2.24
N LEU A 106 5.32 1.67 -1.94
CA LEU A 106 5.36 1.16 -0.57
C LEU A 106 6.73 0.56 -0.23
N CYS A 107 7.25 0.89 0.97
CA CYS A 107 8.41 0.23 1.54
C CYS A 107 8.14 -0.18 3.00
N ARG A 108 8.32 -1.47 3.31
CA ARG A 108 8.10 -2.00 4.66
C ARG A 108 9.35 -2.01 5.55
N CYS A 109 10.54 -1.85 4.96
CA CYS A 109 11.81 -2.10 5.66
C CYS A 109 12.54 -0.82 6.10
N THR A 110 12.63 0.17 5.21
CA THR A 110 13.58 1.29 5.37
C THR A 110 13.03 2.47 6.16
N GLY A 111 11.72 2.57 6.33
CA GLY A 111 11.08 3.77 6.87
C GLY A 111 11.25 5.01 5.98
N TYR A 112 11.50 4.83 4.68
CA TYR A 112 11.62 5.86 3.63
C TYR A 112 12.79 6.84 3.73
N LYS A 113 13.22 7.23 4.93
CA LYS A 113 14.27 8.24 5.14
C LYS A 113 15.53 8.04 4.28
N PRO A 114 16.18 6.86 4.22
CA PRO A 114 17.38 6.70 3.40
C PRO A 114 17.11 6.74 1.88
N ILE A 115 15.89 6.40 1.44
CA ILE A 115 15.48 6.53 0.02
C ILE A 115 15.41 8.01 -0.36
N LEU A 116 14.75 8.82 0.48
CA LEU A 116 14.61 10.26 0.26
C LEU A 116 15.98 10.96 0.29
N GLN A 117 16.85 10.57 1.23
CA GLN A 117 18.23 11.06 1.27
C GLN A 117 19.00 10.74 -0.01
N ALA A 118 18.86 9.53 -0.55
CA ALA A 118 19.51 9.14 -1.79
C ALA A 118 18.98 9.90 -3.03
N ALA A 119 17.67 10.16 -3.08
CA ALA A 119 17.09 10.97 -4.13
C ALA A 119 17.55 12.45 -4.03
N LYS A 120 17.64 13.00 -2.82
CA LYS A 120 18.10 14.38 -2.57
C LYS A 120 19.53 14.61 -3.00
N THR A 121 20.44 13.66 -2.79
CA THR A 121 21.84 13.82 -3.26
C THR A 121 21.91 13.97 -4.78
N PHE A 122 20.99 13.35 -5.52
CA PHE A 122 20.95 13.48 -6.98
C PHE A 122 20.65 14.93 -7.40
N ILE A 123 19.75 15.59 -6.66
CA ILE A 123 19.38 16.99 -6.87
C ILE A 123 20.55 17.92 -6.50
N THR A 124 21.14 17.73 -5.32
CA THR A 124 22.16 18.64 -4.80
C THR A 124 23.52 18.47 -5.47
N ASP A 125 23.95 17.22 -5.67
CA ASP A 125 25.34 16.93 -6.04
C ASP A 125 25.54 16.96 -7.55
N ASP A 126 24.57 16.45 -8.32
CA ASP A 126 24.68 16.36 -9.79
C ASP A 126 23.92 17.47 -10.48
N LEU A 127 22.63 17.64 -10.14
CA LEU A 127 21.78 18.63 -10.81
C LEU A 127 22.00 20.05 -10.30
N LYS A 128 22.77 20.21 -9.19
CA LYS A 128 23.03 21.49 -8.51
C LYS A 128 21.76 22.30 -8.21
N GLY A 129 20.65 21.60 -7.97
CA GLY A 129 19.39 22.21 -7.58
C GLY A 129 19.46 22.74 -6.14
N GLU A 130 18.62 23.72 -5.84
CA GLU A 130 18.46 24.23 -4.47
C GLU A 130 17.45 23.39 -3.69
N ILE A 131 17.74 23.08 -2.42
CA ILE A 131 16.76 22.52 -1.50
C ILE A 131 15.80 23.65 -1.14
N SER A 132 14.58 23.62 -1.68
CA SER A 132 13.56 24.59 -1.30
C SER A 132 13.23 24.45 0.19
N ILE A 133 13.32 25.56 0.93
CA ILE A 133 12.67 25.72 2.23
C ILE A 133 11.15 25.59 1.97
N PRO A 134 10.37 24.88 2.82
CA PRO A 134 8.94 24.75 2.63
C PRO A 134 8.32 26.13 2.34
N ARG A 135 7.59 26.26 1.23
CA ARG A 135 6.78 27.45 0.99
C ARG A 135 5.84 27.57 2.18
N SER A 136 5.97 28.62 2.98
CA SER A 136 4.82 29.13 3.72
C SER A 136 3.75 29.39 2.68
N ASP A 137 2.59 28.77 2.82
CA ASP A 137 1.46 29.04 1.95
C ASP A 137 1.32 30.56 1.77
N PRO A 138 1.12 31.07 0.54
CA PRO A 138 0.92 32.48 0.35
C PRO A 138 -0.33 32.88 1.11
N VAL A 139 -0.14 33.57 2.24
CA VAL A 139 -1.19 34.39 2.84
C VAL A 139 -1.62 35.34 1.75
N ASN A 140 -2.91 35.29 1.45
CA ASN A 140 -3.55 36.04 0.40
C ASN A 140 -3.59 37.53 0.80
N GLU A 141 -2.46 38.25 0.69
CA GLU A 141 -2.39 39.70 0.85
C GLU A 141 -2.94 40.36 -0.42
N GLY A 142 -4.27 40.33 -0.56
CA GLY A 142 -4.94 40.82 -1.76
C GLY A 142 -6.46 40.76 -1.73
N ALA A 143 -7.11 41.02 -0.59
CA ALA A 143 -8.54 41.35 -0.56
C ALA A 143 -8.87 42.30 0.60
N SER A 144 -9.60 43.35 0.27
CA SER A 144 -9.92 44.54 1.06
C SER A 144 -10.55 44.28 2.43
N GLU A 145 -10.21 45.17 3.37
CA GLU A 145 -10.89 45.48 4.64
C GLU A 145 -12.42 45.26 4.59
N THR A 146 -12.89 44.13 5.12
CA THR A 146 -14.20 44.05 5.75
C THR A 146 -14.08 43.18 7.00
N GLY A 147 -14.28 43.79 8.16
CA GLY A 147 -14.05 43.19 9.45
C GLY A 147 -15.05 42.09 9.81
N LEU A 148 -14.63 40.84 9.64
CA LEU A 148 -15.13 39.68 10.38
C LEU A 148 -13.90 38.84 10.78
N PRO A 149 -13.75 38.45 12.06
CA PRO A 149 -12.62 37.64 12.49
C PRO A 149 -12.74 36.23 11.92
N ASP A 150 -11.71 35.76 11.23
CA ASP A 150 -11.55 34.35 10.88
C ASP A 150 -11.60 33.50 12.16
N VAL A 151 -12.54 32.55 12.21
CA VAL A 151 -12.57 31.53 13.25
C VAL A 151 -11.49 30.50 12.90
N PRO A 152 -10.48 30.27 13.75
CA PRO A 152 -9.42 29.32 13.46
C PRO A 152 -10.00 27.92 13.28
N SER A 153 -9.51 27.19 12.28
CA SER A 153 -9.77 25.75 12.21
C SER A 153 -9.13 25.10 13.44
N HIS A 154 -9.93 24.49 14.31
CA HIS A 154 -9.49 23.87 15.57
C HIS A 154 -8.71 22.55 15.38
N SER A 155 -7.88 22.45 14.34
CA SER A 155 -6.87 21.38 14.19
C SER A 155 -5.43 21.89 14.27
N GLU A 156 -5.20 23.18 14.50
CA GLU A 156 -3.87 23.78 14.63
C GLU A 156 -3.56 24.30 16.04
N ILE A 157 -3.82 23.50 17.08
CA ILE A 157 -3.14 23.70 18.35
C ILE A 157 -1.93 22.79 18.37
N ASP A 158 -0.81 23.29 17.84
CA ASP A 158 0.52 22.78 18.17
C ASP A 158 0.82 23.16 19.63
N PRO A 159 1.02 22.20 20.56
CA PRO A 159 1.33 22.52 21.96
C PRO A 159 2.67 23.27 22.16
N LEU A 160 3.42 23.56 21.11
CA LEU A 160 4.74 24.21 21.16
C LEU A 160 4.79 25.65 20.60
N GLN A 161 3.65 26.30 20.34
CA GLN A 161 3.62 27.74 19.95
C GLN A 161 3.85 28.74 21.11
N ILE A 162 4.73 28.42 22.06
CA ILE A 162 5.35 29.41 22.94
C ILE A 162 6.85 29.29 22.74
N SER A 163 7.42 30.09 21.82
CA SER A 163 8.84 30.54 21.81
C SER A 163 9.41 30.95 20.44
N LYS A 164 8.67 30.83 19.32
CA LYS A 164 9.27 31.06 17.99
C LYS A 164 9.63 32.52 17.65
N GLU A 165 9.19 33.51 18.41
CA GLU A 165 9.49 34.92 18.12
C GLU A 165 10.80 35.46 18.72
N THR A 166 11.64 34.62 19.34
CA THR A 166 12.95 35.07 19.86
C THR A 166 14.15 34.27 19.35
N ALA A 167 13.94 33.29 18.46
CA ALA A 167 14.99 32.38 17.99
C ALA A 167 15.33 32.55 16.50
N LEU A 168 15.18 33.77 15.97
CA LEU A 168 15.57 34.11 14.59
C LEU A 168 16.62 35.24 14.57
N ALA A 169 17.65 35.10 15.38
CA ALA A 169 18.94 35.74 15.20
C ALA A 169 19.96 34.90 15.97
N GLU A 170 21.02 34.46 15.28
CA GLU A 170 22.17 33.68 15.80
C GLU A 170 22.07 32.13 15.71
N GLY A 171 22.74 31.59 14.69
CA GLY A 171 23.69 30.48 14.84
C GLY A 171 23.15 29.05 15.04
N LEU A 172 23.11 28.28 13.95
CA LEU A 172 22.90 26.82 13.92
C LEU A 172 23.98 25.97 14.64
N GLU A 173 24.95 26.58 15.32
CA GLU A 173 25.91 25.90 16.20
C GLU A 173 25.39 25.72 17.64
N GLY A 174 24.49 26.58 18.13
CA GLY A 174 23.98 26.49 19.52
C GLY A 174 22.95 25.37 19.76
N ALA A 175 22.23 24.94 18.71
CA ALA A 175 21.21 23.89 18.83
C ALA A 175 21.81 22.51 19.13
N VAL A 176 23.06 22.26 18.70
CA VAL A 176 23.78 21.00 18.96
C VAL A 176 24.26 20.96 20.42
N GLU A 177 24.69 22.10 20.97
CA GLU A 177 25.11 22.23 22.37
C GLU A 177 23.91 22.06 23.32
N ILE A 178 22.74 22.60 22.98
CA ILE A 178 21.51 22.43 23.77
C ILE A 178 21.06 20.96 23.76
N TYR A 179 21.11 20.28 22.60
CA TYR A 179 20.74 18.86 22.52
C TYR A 179 21.72 17.94 23.26
N GLN A 180 23.02 18.25 23.23
CA GLN A 180 24.05 17.54 23.99
C GLN A 180 23.93 17.79 25.51
N THR A 181 23.50 18.99 25.91
CA THR A 181 23.27 19.37 27.31
C THR A 181 21.99 18.70 27.85
N MET A 182 20.92 18.61 27.05
CA MET A 182 19.69 17.90 27.43
C MET A 182 19.90 16.39 27.58
N ILE A 183 20.72 15.77 26.72
CA ILE A 183 21.08 14.35 26.85
C ILE A 183 21.96 14.12 28.10
N HIS A 184 22.93 15.00 28.38
CA HIS A 184 23.73 14.92 29.61
C HIS A 184 22.89 15.14 30.87
N ALA A 185 22.00 16.13 30.90
CA ALA A 185 21.13 16.41 32.04
C ALA A 185 20.11 15.28 32.28
N GLY A 186 19.58 14.66 31.21
CA GLY A 186 18.70 13.49 31.31
C GLY A 186 19.42 12.24 31.83
N LEU A 187 20.69 12.04 31.44
CA LEU A 187 21.53 10.95 31.94
C LEU A 187 21.98 11.19 33.39
N GLU A 188 22.28 12.42 33.80
CA GLU A 188 22.60 12.77 35.20
C GLU A 188 21.38 12.59 36.12
N LEU A 189 20.17 12.98 35.68
CA LEU A 189 18.94 12.73 36.45
C LEU A 189 18.65 11.23 36.61
N ALA A 190 18.89 10.44 35.56
CA ALA A 190 18.75 8.99 35.63
C ALA A 190 19.78 8.35 36.57
N LEU A 191 21.02 8.84 36.58
CA LEU A 191 22.08 8.41 37.49
C LEU A 191 21.82 8.82 38.94
N GLN A 192 21.30 10.03 39.20
CA GLN A 192 20.92 10.46 40.55
C GLN A 192 19.75 9.66 41.11
N ASN A 193 18.75 9.31 40.27
CA ASN A 193 17.64 8.45 40.68
C ASN A 193 18.07 6.99 40.96
N ILE A 194 19.10 6.48 40.28
CA ILE A 194 19.68 5.15 40.56
C ILE A 194 20.54 5.17 41.84
N LEU A 195 21.14 6.30 42.19
CA LEU A 195 22.00 6.44 43.38
C LEU A 195 21.23 6.75 44.68
N GLN A 196 19.94 7.12 44.61
CA GLN A 196 19.10 7.43 45.77
C GLN A 196 18.20 6.28 46.25
N THR A 197 18.17 5.13 45.56
CA THR A 197 17.44 3.96 46.06
C THR A 197 18.26 3.20 47.09
N GLU A 198 18.06 3.52 48.37
CA GLU A 198 18.53 2.73 49.51
C GLU A 198 17.69 1.44 49.65
N ALA A 199 18.10 0.38 48.96
CA ALA A 199 17.72 -0.99 49.32
C ALA A 199 18.95 -1.91 49.20
N PRO A 200 19.23 -2.77 50.20
CA PRO A 200 20.47 -3.53 50.24
C PRO A 200 20.40 -4.69 49.24
N LEU A 201 21.15 -4.58 48.15
CA LEU A 201 21.39 -5.69 47.21
C LEU A 201 22.75 -6.33 47.54
N ASP A 202 22.69 -7.56 48.03
CA ASP A 202 23.81 -8.44 48.33
C ASP A 202 24.41 -9.02 47.02
N VAL A 203 25.05 -8.17 46.22
CA VAL A 203 25.76 -8.58 45.00
C VAL A 203 27.17 -8.00 45.01
N PRO A 204 28.24 -8.80 44.78
CA PRO A 204 29.61 -8.30 44.75
C PRO A 204 29.77 -7.15 43.74
N ARG A 205 30.26 -6.00 44.22
CA ARG A 205 30.41 -4.72 43.52
C ARG A 205 31.32 -4.74 42.26
N ALA A 206 31.75 -5.91 41.79
CA ALA A 206 32.67 -6.09 40.66
C ALA A 206 32.00 -6.55 39.35
N GLN A 207 30.67 -6.73 39.30
CA GLN A 207 29.96 -7.21 38.10
C GLN A 207 28.89 -6.27 37.51
N LEU A 208 28.69 -5.08 38.08
CA LEU A 208 27.83 -4.04 37.49
C LEU A 208 28.69 -2.98 36.80
N VAL A 209 29.19 -3.31 35.61
CA VAL A 209 29.68 -2.31 34.66
C VAL A 209 28.49 -1.92 33.79
N PRO A 210 28.00 -0.67 33.83
CA PRO A 210 26.95 -0.23 32.95
C PRO A 210 27.45 -0.27 31.50
N SER A 211 26.77 -1.03 30.66
CA SER A 211 26.93 -1.14 29.21
C SER A 211 26.73 0.19 28.45
N THR A 212 26.51 1.30 29.16
CA THR A 212 26.44 2.67 28.60
C THR A 212 27.79 3.23 28.16
N LYS A 213 28.92 2.71 28.66
CA LYS A 213 30.27 3.07 28.15
C LYS A 213 30.60 2.48 26.78
N ILE A 214 29.81 1.53 26.28
CA ILE A 214 30.00 0.91 24.96
C ILE A 214 29.09 1.57 23.90
N LEU A 215 27.89 2.00 24.29
CA LEU A 215 26.90 2.55 23.34
C LEU A 215 27.27 3.96 22.82
N LEU A 216 27.74 4.86 23.69
CA LEU A 216 28.06 6.25 23.29
C LEU A 216 29.24 6.33 22.32
N PRO A 217 30.36 5.63 22.54
CA PRO A 217 31.44 5.55 21.55
C PRO A 217 31.00 4.85 20.27
N GLN A 218 30.12 3.84 20.31
CA GLN A 218 29.61 3.18 19.10
C GLN A 218 28.66 4.07 18.31
N ILE A 219 27.77 4.83 18.97
CA ILE A 219 26.86 5.78 18.31
C ILE A 219 27.66 6.96 17.74
N ALA A 220 28.64 7.48 18.49
CA ALA A 220 29.54 8.52 18.00
C ALA A 220 30.45 8.01 16.87
N GLN A 221 30.91 6.76 16.94
CA GLN A 221 31.68 6.11 15.88
C GLN A 221 30.80 5.81 14.65
N TRP A 222 29.52 5.45 14.81
CA TRP A 222 28.57 5.34 13.70
C TRP A 222 28.27 6.71 13.08
N TYR A 223 28.13 7.75 13.90
CA TYR A 223 27.93 9.12 13.45
C TYR A 223 29.17 9.68 12.72
N LEU A 224 30.37 9.40 13.23
CA LEU A 224 31.65 9.77 12.60
C LEU A 224 31.93 8.95 11.33
N ILE A 225 31.68 7.63 11.34
CA ILE A 225 31.72 6.78 10.13
C ILE A 225 30.73 7.30 9.09
N SER A 226 29.53 7.74 9.50
CA SER A 226 28.54 8.31 8.56
C SER A 226 28.93 9.68 8.01
N LYS A 227 29.78 10.45 8.71
CA LYS A 227 30.35 11.72 8.22
C LYS A 227 31.58 11.51 7.33
N ASP A 228 32.39 10.49 7.61
CA ASP A 228 33.64 10.23 6.90
C ASP A 228 33.51 9.31 5.67
N ILE A 229 32.34 8.70 5.43
CA ILE A 229 32.07 8.07 4.14
C ILE A 229 31.62 9.15 3.15
N HIS A 230 32.59 9.89 2.61
CA HIS A 230 32.39 10.58 1.34
C HIS A 230 32.23 9.51 0.25
N HIS A 231 31.00 9.06 0.03
CA HIS A 231 30.69 8.24 -1.13
C HIS A 231 30.97 9.07 -2.39
N SER A 232 31.98 8.67 -3.15
CA SER A 232 32.09 9.10 -4.54
C SER A 232 30.97 8.42 -5.32
N PHE A 233 29.99 9.21 -5.77
CA PHE A 233 28.93 8.77 -6.67
C PHE A 233 29.34 8.99 -8.11
N THR A 234 28.90 8.09 -8.99
CA THR A 234 29.00 8.30 -10.42
C THR A 234 28.16 9.54 -10.78
N PRO A 235 28.74 10.58 -11.40
CA PRO A 235 27.99 11.77 -11.73
C PRO A 235 26.96 11.46 -12.82
N TYR A 236 25.74 11.91 -12.62
CA TYR A 236 24.67 11.79 -13.60
C TYR A 236 24.94 12.65 -14.84
N ARG A 237 24.68 12.05 -16.01
CA ARG A 237 24.82 12.70 -17.31
C ARG A 237 23.60 12.41 -18.16
N SER A 238 22.80 13.44 -18.43
CA SER A 238 21.58 13.28 -19.23
C SER A 238 21.84 12.77 -20.66
N GLN A 239 23.04 12.98 -21.21
CA GLN A 239 23.37 12.52 -22.57
C GLN A 239 23.66 11.01 -22.65
N THR A 240 23.87 10.33 -21.53
CA THR A 240 24.10 8.88 -21.52
C THR A 240 22.80 8.09 -21.36
N GLU A 241 21.68 8.78 -21.30
CA GLU A 241 20.36 8.18 -21.22
C GLU A 241 19.94 7.48 -22.50
N HIS A 242 18.99 6.55 -22.37
CA HIS A 242 18.41 5.89 -23.54
C HIS A 242 17.80 6.90 -24.51
N ILE A 243 18.26 6.83 -25.75
CA ILE A 243 17.65 7.55 -26.85
C ILE A 243 16.24 7.00 -27.09
N PHE A 244 15.31 7.90 -27.41
CA PHE A 244 14.00 7.45 -27.86
C PHE A 244 14.17 6.69 -29.20
N PRO A 245 13.63 5.46 -29.34
CA PRO A 245 13.83 4.66 -30.53
C PRO A 245 13.45 5.42 -31.81
N PRO A 246 14.37 5.63 -32.78
CA PRO A 246 14.07 6.40 -33.99
C PRO A 246 12.90 5.85 -34.81
N ALA A 247 12.71 4.53 -34.80
CA ALA A 247 11.59 3.87 -35.46
C ALA A 247 10.22 4.28 -34.89
N LEU A 248 10.16 4.67 -33.61
CA LEU A 248 8.92 5.12 -32.96
C LEU A 248 8.58 6.59 -33.25
N ARG A 249 9.55 7.42 -33.70
CA ARG A 249 9.28 8.83 -34.06
C ARG A 249 8.38 8.95 -35.28
N ASN A 250 8.50 8.00 -36.21
CA ASN A 250 7.70 7.95 -37.43
C ASN A 250 6.56 6.91 -37.32
N PHE A 251 6.20 6.50 -36.11
CA PHE A 251 5.16 5.50 -35.91
C PHE A 251 3.78 6.07 -36.25
N THR A 252 3.16 5.55 -37.31
CA THR A 252 1.78 5.87 -37.66
C THR A 252 0.83 4.92 -36.96
N ARG A 253 -0.07 5.48 -36.13
CA ARG A 253 -1.11 4.70 -35.46
C ARG A 253 -2.09 4.14 -36.49
N THR A 254 -2.44 2.87 -36.34
CA THR A 254 -3.46 2.20 -37.16
C THR A 254 -4.42 1.44 -36.24
N PRO A 255 -5.70 1.26 -36.65
CA PRO A 255 -6.64 0.48 -35.87
C PRO A 255 -6.14 -0.94 -35.67
N LEU A 256 -6.24 -1.45 -34.44
CA LEU A 256 -5.68 -2.75 -34.09
C LEU A 256 -6.70 -3.62 -33.36
N ARG A 257 -6.70 -4.90 -33.70
CA ARG A 257 -7.41 -5.96 -32.99
C ARG A 257 -6.40 -6.92 -32.39
N TYR A 258 -6.51 -7.18 -31.10
CA TYR A 258 -5.68 -8.11 -30.35
C TYR A 258 -6.56 -9.09 -29.56
N GLY A 259 -6.06 -10.28 -29.24
CA GLY A 259 -6.77 -11.27 -28.41
C GLY A 259 -7.18 -12.53 -29.18
N ASN A 260 -8.17 -13.24 -28.66
CA ASN A 260 -8.62 -14.54 -29.17
C ASN A 260 -10.15 -14.58 -29.31
N HIS A 261 -10.73 -15.76 -29.53
CA HIS A 261 -12.17 -15.92 -29.72
C HIS A 261 -13.01 -15.64 -28.46
N ALA A 262 -12.40 -15.69 -27.27
CA ALA A 262 -13.09 -15.48 -25.99
C ALA A 262 -12.95 -14.04 -25.48
N ASN A 263 -11.82 -13.39 -25.74
CA ASN A 263 -11.56 -12.01 -25.34
C ASN A 263 -10.84 -11.27 -26.46
N ILE A 264 -11.47 -10.21 -26.98
CA ILE A 264 -10.87 -9.32 -27.97
C ILE A 264 -10.65 -7.93 -27.38
N TRP A 265 -9.55 -7.33 -27.80
CA TRP A 265 -9.20 -5.94 -27.56
C TRP A 265 -9.20 -5.19 -28.88
N LEU A 266 -9.82 -4.02 -28.89
CA LEU A 266 -9.89 -3.12 -30.03
C LEU A 266 -9.21 -1.81 -29.68
N LEU A 267 -8.37 -1.32 -30.58
CA LEU A 267 -7.71 -0.02 -30.51
C LEU A 267 -8.20 0.82 -31.68
N PRO A 268 -9.31 1.57 -31.55
CA PRO A 268 -9.70 2.57 -32.52
C PRO A 268 -8.68 3.73 -32.52
N THR A 269 -8.52 4.36 -33.68
CA THR A 269 -7.69 5.57 -33.84
C THR A 269 -8.52 6.84 -33.99
N THR A 270 -9.84 6.74 -34.15
CA THR A 270 -10.75 7.88 -34.31
C THR A 270 -12.01 7.70 -33.47
N LEU A 271 -12.69 8.81 -33.16
CA LEU A 271 -13.98 8.78 -32.45
C LEU A 271 -15.06 8.03 -33.26
N GLU A 272 -15.09 8.19 -34.58
CA GLU A 272 -16.04 7.49 -35.47
C GLU A 272 -15.92 5.97 -35.34
N GLN A 273 -14.69 5.44 -35.35
CA GLN A 273 -14.45 4.01 -35.16
C GLN A 273 -14.91 3.53 -33.78
N LEU A 274 -14.69 4.33 -32.73
CA LEU A 274 -15.19 4.00 -31.39
C LEU A 274 -16.73 3.92 -31.37
N LEU A 275 -17.41 4.87 -32.00
CA LEU A 275 -18.88 4.89 -32.06
C LEU A 275 -19.42 3.69 -32.82
N LEU A 276 -18.83 3.33 -33.97
CA LEU A 276 -19.19 2.12 -34.72
C LEU A 276 -18.98 0.85 -33.90
N ILE A 277 -17.88 0.77 -33.14
CA ILE A 277 -17.62 -0.37 -32.23
C ILE A 277 -18.69 -0.42 -31.13
N LYS A 278 -19.11 0.72 -30.58
CA LYS A 278 -20.15 0.78 -29.54
C LYS A 278 -21.55 0.49 -30.08
N GLU A 279 -21.81 0.78 -31.34
CA GLU A 279 -23.06 0.41 -32.02
C GLU A 279 -23.12 -1.12 -32.23
N GLU A 280 -22.05 -1.73 -32.74
CA GLU A 280 -21.99 -3.18 -32.96
C GLU A 280 -21.85 -3.98 -31.65
N TYR A 281 -21.09 -3.45 -30.69
CA TYR A 281 -20.86 -4.04 -29.37
C TYR A 281 -21.26 -3.08 -28.23
N PRO A 282 -22.58 -2.91 -27.96
CA PRO A 282 -23.05 -2.03 -26.89
C PRO A 282 -22.53 -2.39 -25.50
N THR A 283 -22.19 -3.65 -25.26
CA THR A 283 -21.62 -4.14 -24.00
C THR A 283 -20.10 -4.05 -23.92
N ALA A 284 -19.41 -3.60 -24.99
CA ALA A 284 -17.96 -3.48 -25.00
C ALA A 284 -17.49 -2.54 -23.87
N LYS A 285 -16.53 -3.01 -23.08
CA LYS A 285 -15.97 -2.27 -21.95
C LYS A 285 -14.96 -1.26 -22.48
N LEU A 286 -15.19 0.02 -22.23
CA LEU A 286 -14.21 1.07 -22.52
C LEU A 286 -13.10 1.02 -21.48
N VAL A 287 -11.85 1.09 -21.94
CA VAL A 287 -10.65 1.02 -21.10
C VAL A 287 -9.75 2.20 -21.42
N CYS A 288 -9.48 3.01 -20.40
CA CYS A 288 -8.46 4.05 -20.44
C CYS A 288 -7.25 3.59 -19.62
N GLY A 289 -6.99 4.19 -18.44
CA GLY A 289 -5.87 3.80 -17.56
C GLY A 289 -6.00 2.44 -16.87
N ALA A 290 -7.10 1.71 -17.09
CA ALA A 290 -7.36 0.34 -16.62
C ALA A 290 -7.37 0.12 -15.08
N SER A 291 -7.24 1.17 -14.27
CA SER A 291 -7.16 1.07 -12.80
C SER A 291 -8.42 0.53 -12.13
N GLU A 292 -9.61 0.74 -12.71
CA GLU A 292 -10.85 0.09 -12.24
C GLU A 292 -11.06 -1.25 -12.97
N THR A 293 -11.00 -1.24 -14.30
CA THR A 293 -11.28 -2.44 -15.11
C THR A 293 -10.42 -3.63 -14.72
N GLN A 294 -9.13 -3.43 -14.41
CA GLN A 294 -8.28 -4.54 -14.00
C GLN A 294 -8.54 -5.01 -12.56
N VAL A 295 -9.02 -4.13 -11.69
CA VAL A 295 -9.51 -4.55 -10.36
C VAL A 295 -10.79 -5.36 -10.51
N GLU A 296 -11.72 -4.96 -11.38
CA GLU A 296 -12.91 -5.74 -11.71
C GLU A 296 -12.54 -7.13 -12.24
N VAL A 297 -11.59 -7.23 -13.16
CA VAL A 297 -11.13 -8.51 -13.72
C VAL A 297 -10.38 -9.36 -12.69
N ARG A 298 -9.48 -8.75 -11.92
CA ARG A 298 -8.56 -9.48 -11.03
C ARG A 298 -9.18 -9.85 -9.69
N VAL A 299 -10.00 -8.98 -9.12
CA VAL A 299 -10.55 -9.10 -7.76
C VAL A 299 -12.03 -9.42 -7.78
N LYS A 300 -12.81 -8.82 -8.68
CA LYS A 300 -14.26 -9.08 -8.82
C LYS A 300 -14.56 -10.19 -9.84
N TYR A 301 -13.54 -10.72 -10.52
CA TYR A 301 -13.62 -11.77 -11.54
C TYR A 301 -14.58 -11.44 -12.71
N ALA A 302 -14.72 -10.16 -13.03
CA ALA A 302 -15.50 -9.73 -14.17
C ALA A 302 -14.86 -10.23 -15.48
N SER A 303 -15.68 -10.59 -16.46
CA SER A 303 -15.25 -10.99 -17.79
C SER A 303 -15.83 -10.05 -18.83
N PHE A 304 -14.96 -9.48 -19.66
CA PHE A 304 -15.33 -8.57 -20.74
C PHE A 304 -14.89 -9.16 -22.08
N PRO A 305 -15.81 -9.82 -22.83
CA PRO A 305 -15.48 -10.44 -24.11
C PRO A 305 -14.91 -9.45 -25.14
N VAL A 306 -15.36 -8.18 -25.08
CA VAL A 306 -14.89 -7.10 -25.93
C VAL A 306 -14.43 -5.94 -25.05
N SER A 307 -13.17 -5.56 -25.16
CA SER A 307 -12.57 -4.38 -24.52
C SER A 307 -12.09 -3.40 -25.59
N VAL A 308 -12.28 -2.10 -25.37
CA VAL A 308 -11.89 -1.05 -26.31
C VAL A 308 -10.95 -0.07 -25.60
N TYR A 309 -9.71 0.04 -26.08
CA TYR A 309 -8.75 0.98 -25.51
C TYR A 309 -8.93 2.37 -26.15
N VAL A 310 -9.27 3.38 -25.35
CA VAL A 310 -9.70 4.70 -25.84
C VAL A 310 -8.71 5.82 -25.56
N SER A 311 -7.63 5.57 -24.81
CA SER A 311 -6.69 6.63 -24.38
C SER A 311 -5.93 7.29 -25.53
N GLU A 312 -5.95 6.75 -26.74
CA GLU A 312 -5.23 7.30 -27.91
C GLU A 312 -6.11 8.13 -28.85
N ILE A 313 -7.40 8.28 -28.55
CA ILE A 313 -8.32 9.10 -29.36
C ILE A 313 -8.11 10.57 -28.98
N GLU A 314 -7.67 11.38 -29.93
CA GLU A 314 -7.32 12.78 -29.72
C GLU A 314 -8.50 13.60 -29.16
N GLU A 315 -9.71 13.38 -29.68
CA GLU A 315 -10.92 14.07 -29.23
C GLU A 315 -11.33 13.74 -27.78
N LEU A 316 -10.76 12.68 -27.19
CA LEU A 316 -10.96 12.28 -25.79
C LEU A 316 -9.75 12.64 -24.91
N GLN A 317 -8.73 13.29 -25.49
CA GLN A 317 -7.54 13.72 -24.76
C GLN A 317 -7.60 15.20 -24.43
N GLY A 318 -7.37 15.50 -23.16
CA GLY A 318 -7.16 16.87 -22.69
C GLY A 318 -8.30 17.41 -21.85
N ILE A 319 -8.08 18.61 -21.34
CA ILE A 319 -9.06 19.42 -20.62
C ILE A 319 -9.09 20.74 -21.37
N THR A 320 -10.22 21.08 -21.97
CA THR A 320 -10.43 22.40 -22.53
C THR A 320 -11.10 23.26 -21.47
N ILE A 321 -10.44 24.36 -21.09
CA ILE A 321 -11.08 25.42 -20.32
C ILE A 321 -11.59 26.43 -21.35
N PRO A 322 -12.90 26.48 -21.63
CA PRO A 322 -13.43 27.44 -22.59
C PRO A 322 -13.32 28.86 -22.05
N ASP A 323 -12.78 29.76 -22.87
CA ASP A 323 -12.56 31.17 -22.51
C ASP A 323 -13.85 32.02 -22.54
N ASP A 324 -14.95 31.45 -23.06
CA ASP A 324 -16.23 32.14 -23.22
C ASP A 324 -17.43 31.16 -23.16
N ASP A 325 -18.63 31.73 -22.96
CA ASP A 325 -19.89 30.98 -22.82
C ASP A 325 -20.33 30.29 -24.13
N GLU A 326 -19.83 30.69 -25.29
CA GLU A 326 -20.19 30.14 -26.60
C GLU A 326 -19.41 28.85 -26.87
N LYS A 327 -18.09 28.85 -26.63
CA LYS A 327 -17.23 27.66 -26.59
C LYS A 327 -17.69 26.66 -25.53
N LEU A 328 -18.15 27.15 -24.39
CA LEU A 328 -18.70 26.34 -23.31
C LEU A 328 -20.02 25.64 -23.70
N GLN A 329 -20.81 26.21 -24.62
CA GLN A 329 -22.01 25.57 -25.18
C GLN A 329 -21.71 24.53 -26.27
N LEU A 330 -20.56 24.64 -26.94
CA LEU A 330 -20.10 23.68 -27.96
C LEU A 330 -19.52 22.38 -27.36
N CYS A 331 -19.19 22.38 -26.06
CA CYS A 331 -18.80 21.16 -25.35
C CYS A 331 -19.98 20.18 -25.25
N THR A 332 -19.93 19.08 -25.99
CA THR A 332 -20.91 17.99 -25.86
C THR A 332 -20.55 17.07 -24.68
N GLU A 333 -21.56 16.59 -23.94
CA GLU A 333 -21.38 15.69 -22.78
C GLU A 333 -20.80 14.30 -23.15
N ILE A 334 -20.71 13.98 -24.44
CA ILE A 334 -20.24 12.68 -24.93
C ILE A 334 -18.70 12.58 -24.88
N SER A 335 -17.99 13.67 -25.14
CA SER A 335 -16.51 13.69 -25.16
C SER A 335 -15.90 14.44 -23.99
N ASN A 336 -16.63 15.39 -23.38
CA ASN A 336 -16.07 16.35 -22.42
C ASN A 336 -16.95 16.49 -21.17
N ILE A 337 -16.30 16.74 -20.03
CA ILE A 337 -16.98 17.14 -18.78
C ILE A 337 -16.94 18.67 -18.69
N ARG A 338 -18.12 19.29 -18.54
CA ARG A 338 -18.24 20.73 -18.32
C ARG A 338 -18.17 21.05 -16.83
N VAL A 339 -17.14 21.80 -16.42
CA VAL A 339 -17.03 22.36 -15.06
C VAL A 339 -17.42 23.84 -15.11
N PRO A 340 -18.61 24.23 -14.62
CA PRO A 340 -19.04 25.62 -14.66
C PRO A 340 -18.23 26.47 -13.67
N LEU A 341 -17.83 27.67 -14.09
CA LEU A 341 -17.25 28.67 -13.20
C LEU A 341 -18.36 29.44 -12.47
N SER A 342 -18.05 29.87 -11.25
CA SER A 342 -18.94 30.76 -10.50
C SER A 342 -19.12 32.08 -11.27
N PRO A 343 -20.36 32.61 -11.41
CA PRO A 343 -20.56 33.93 -12.00
C PRO A 343 -19.76 35.00 -11.24
N PRO A 344 -19.18 36.02 -11.91
CA PRO A 344 -18.33 37.03 -11.26
C PRO A 344 -19.01 37.76 -10.10
N ASP A 345 -20.32 37.98 -10.19
CA ASP A 345 -21.12 38.69 -9.19
C ASP A 345 -21.75 37.76 -8.14
N ALA A 346 -21.56 36.45 -8.25
CA ALA A 346 -22.14 35.47 -7.33
C ALA A 346 -21.22 35.23 -6.13
N ARG A 347 -21.78 35.32 -4.92
CA ARG A 347 -21.12 34.83 -3.70
C ARG A 347 -21.28 33.32 -3.60
N GLU A 348 -20.50 32.59 -4.39
CA GLU A 348 -20.51 31.12 -4.41
C GLU A 348 -19.24 30.53 -3.79
N ILE A 349 -19.43 29.59 -2.87
CA ILE A 349 -18.35 28.90 -2.17
C ILE A 349 -18.48 27.41 -2.47
N ILE A 350 -17.37 26.81 -2.93
CA ILE A 350 -17.26 25.37 -3.14
C ILE A 350 -16.10 24.86 -2.28
N LYS A 351 -16.35 23.81 -1.48
CA LYS A 351 -15.32 23.11 -0.71
C LYS A 351 -15.51 21.61 -0.83
N ALA A 352 -14.40 20.89 -0.97
CA ALA A 352 -14.36 19.43 -1.00
C ALA A 352 -13.52 18.91 0.17
N TYR A 353 -13.94 17.76 0.70
CA TYR A 353 -13.33 17.12 1.85
C TYR A 353 -13.17 15.62 1.58
N LYS A 354 -12.08 15.07 2.09
CA LYS A 354 -11.79 13.64 2.06
C LYS A 354 -11.25 13.23 3.43
N GLN A 355 -11.85 12.20 4.01
CA GLN A 355 -11.30 11.51 5.17
C GLN A 355 -10.95 10.08 4.78
N ALA A 356 -9.75 9.65 5.11
CA ALA A 356 -9.24 8.29 4.88
C ALA A 356 -8.39 7.83 6.08
N LYS A 357 -7.86 6.60 6.06
CA LYS A 357 -6.98 6.09 7.13
C LYS A 357 -5.55 6.60 6.97
N ARG A 358 -5.13 6.82 5.71
CA ARG A 358 -3.90 7.49 5.31
C ARG A 358 -4.24 8.73 4.48
N LYS A 359 -3.40 9.77 4.55
CA LYS A 359 -3.55 10.99 3.75
C LYS A 359 -3.52 10.68 2.24
N ASP A 360 -2.45 10.01 1.81
CA ASP A 360 -2.14 9.75 0.40
C ASP A 360 -2.62 8.36 -0.04
N ASP A 361 -2.93 8.19 -1.32
CA ASP A 361 -3.26 6.90 -1.98
C ASP A 361 -4.14 5.94 -1.13
N ASP A 362 -5.23 6.47 -0.58
CA ASP A 362 -6.19 5.68 0.22
C ASP A 362 -7.62 5.93 -0.25
N ILE A 363 -8.45 4.89 -0.13
CA ILE A 363 -9.89 4.95 -0.40
C ILE A 363 -10.52 5.77 0.73
N ALA A 364 -11.33 6.74 0.35
CA ALA A 364 -12.02 7.56 1.34
C ALA A 364 -12.99 6.73 2.18
N ILE A 365 -12.96 6.94 3.49
CA ILE A 365 -14.02 6.48 4.39
C ILE A 365 -15.28 7.30 4.09
N VAL A 366 -15.11 8.63 4.02
CA VAL A 366 -16.14 9.58 3.57
C VAL A 366 -15.47 10.63 2.69
N THR A 367 -16.09 10.94 1.56
CA THR A 367 -15.83 12.17 0.81
C THR A 367 -17.05 13.07 0.88
N ALA A 368 -16.83 14.37 0.77
CA ALA A 368 -17.93 15.31 0.67
C ALA A 368 -17.55 16.47 -0.26
N ALA A 369 -18.52 17.00 -1.00
CA ALA A 369 -18.38 18.26 -1.71
C ALA A 369 -19.60 19.14 -1.41
N PHE A 370 -19.32 20.38 -1.02
CA PHE A 370 -20.33 21.35 -0.62
C PHE A 370 -20.23 22.55 -1.54
N ARG A 371 -21.37 22.95 -2.12
CA ARG A 371 -21.55 24.21 -2.81
C ARG A 371 -22.65 25.00 -2.13
N VAL A 372 -22.39 26.26 -1.84
CA VAL A 372 -23.40 27.22 -1.38
C VAL A 372 -23.30 28.51 -2.18
N ARG A 373 -24.45 29.06 -2.55
CA ARG A 373 -24.58 30.39 -3.14
C ARG A 373 -25.34 31.30 -2.19
N LEU A 374 -24.71 32.39 -1.80
CA LEU A 374 -25.26 33.36 -0.86
C LEU A 374 -25.78 34.59 -1.61
N ASP A 375 -26.84 35.18 -1.10
CA ASP A 375 -27.28 36.50 -1.53
C ASP A 375 -26.49 37.63 -0.84
N LYS A 376 -26.94 38.87 -1.04
CA LYS A 376 -26.29 40.06 -0.48
C LYS A 376 -26.33 40.09 1.05
N ASP A 377 -27.32 39.44 1.66
CA ASP A 377 -27.56 39.39 3.11
C ASP A 377 -27.01 38.09 3.75
N TYR A 378 -26.20 37.33 3.00
CA TYR A 378 -25.62 36.05 3.43
C TYR A 378 -26.69 34.99 3.76
N ILE A 379 -27.81 35.05 3.05
CA ILE A 379 -28.85 34.02 3.07
C ILE A 379 -28.54 33.01 1.95
N ALA A 380 -28.62 31.72 2.26
CA ALA A 380 -28.37 30.66 1.30
C ALA A 380 -29.48 30.61 0.24
N SER A 381 -29.14 31.01 -0.99
CA SER A 381 -30.04 30.98 -2.15
C SER A 381 -30.04 29.63 -2.87
N GLN A 382 -28.87 28.97 -2.90
CA GLN A 382 -28.72 27.61 -3.44
C GLN A 382 -27.73 26.84 -2.57
N VAL A 383 -28.00 25.56 -2.36
CA VAL A 383 -27.18 24.65 -1.58
C VAL A 383 -27.12 23.32 -2.29
N SER A 384 -25.94 22.73 -2.42
CA SER A 384 -25.72 21.37 -2.90
C SER A 384 -24.69 20.71 -1.98
N LEU A 385 -25.08 19.62 -1.35
CA LEU A 385 -24.24 18.84 -0.45
C LEU A 385 -24.26 17.39 -0.92
N VAL A 386 -23.11 16.89 -1.35
CA VAL A 386 -22.96 15.52 -1.84
C VAL A 386 -21.93 14.77 -1.02
N TYR A 387 -22.19 13.48 -0.78
CA TYR A 387 -21.36 12.61 0.04
C TYR A 387 -21.04 11.30 -0.71
N GLY A 388 -19.78 10.88 -0.63
CA GLY A 388 -19.32 9.54 -1.00
C GLY A 388 -18.99 8.72 0.25
N GLY A 389 -19.11 7.40 0.17
CA GLY A 389 -18.87 6.47 1.29
C GLY A 389 -20.03 6.33 2.28
N MET A 390 -21.09 7.14 2.14
CA MET A 390 -22.30 7.09 2.99
C MET A 390 -23.42 6.20 2.41
N ALA A 391 -23.24 5.68 1.20
CA ALA A 391 -24.15 4.78 0.49
C ALA A 391 -23.38 3.99 -0.60
N PRO A 392 -23.99 2.98 -1.25
CA PRO A 392 -23.35 2.25 -2.36
C PRO A 392 -22.93 3.13 -3.56
N MET A 393 -23.49 4.33 -3.68
CA MET A 393 -23.17 5.34 -4.70
C MET A 393 -23.07 6.71 -4.02
N THR A 394 -22.54 7.71 -4.73
CA THR A 394 -22.59 9.11 -4.28
C THR A 394 -24.04 9.54 -4.09
N VAL A 395 -24.33 10.19 -2.96
CA VAL A 395 -25.70 10.62 -2.60
C VAL A 395 -25.76 12.09 -2.25
N GLU A 396 -26.89 12.71 -2.58
CA GLU A 396 -27.28 14.03 -2.10
C GLU A 396 -28.06 13.92 -0.78
N VAL A 397 -28.14 15.01 -0.03
CA VAL A 397 -28.90 15.11 1.23
C VAL A 397 -30.05 16.12 1.09
N PRO A 398 -31.11 15.79 0.32
CA PRO A 398 -32.14 16.74 -0.08
C PRO A 398 -32.91 17.34 1.11
N LYS A 399 -33.16 16.61 2.20
CA LYS A 399 -33.85 17.16 3.38
C LYS A 399 -32.99 18.24 4.03
N THR A 400 -31.70 17.98 4.19
CA THR A 400 -30.73 18.93 4.74
C THR A 400 -30.57 20.14 3.82
N MET A 401 -30.42 19.93 2.51
CA MET A 401 -30.30 21.01 1.51
C MET A 401 -31.54 21.93 1.52
N ASN A 402 -32.75 21.35 1.51
CA ASN A 402 -34.00 22.11 1.55
C ASN A 402 -34.16 22.93 2.84
N TYR A 403 -33.67 22.43 3.97
CA TYR A 403 -33.69 23.18 5.24
C TYR A 403 -32.78 24.41 5.19
N LEU A 404 -31.61 24.30 4.55
CA LEU A 404 -30.60 25.35 4.51
C LEU A 404 -30.98 26.51 3.56
N VAL A 405 -31.72 26.23 2.48
CA VAL A 405 -32.19 27.27 1.56
C VAL A 405 -33.09 28.27 2.30
N GLY A 406 -32.82 29.57 2.11
CA GLY A 406 -33.52 30.66 2.78
C GLY A 406 -33.09 30.91 4.24
N LYS A 407 -32.05 30.23 4.73
CA LYS A 407 -31.48 30.47 6.07
C LYS A 407 -30.26 31.36 6.01
N SER A 408 -30.07 32.15 7.07
CA SER A 408 -28.83 32.89 7.30
C SER A 408 -27.68 31.91 7.55
N TRP A 409 -26.59 32.07 6.79
CA TRP A 409 -25.43 31.19 6.82
C TRP A 409 -24.64 31.27 8.14
N HIS A 410 -24.64 32.43 8.80
CA HIS A 410 -23.86 32.68 10.02
C HIS A 410 -24.59 32.30 11.32
N SER A 411 -25.78 31.68 11.24
CA SER A 411 -26.57 31.36 12.42
C SER A 411 -26.18 30.01 13.02
N LEU A 412 -25.83 29.99 14.32
CA LEU A 412 -25.64 28.75 15.06
C LEU A 412 -26.88 27.85 15.06
N THR A 413 -28.08 28.43 15.04
CA THR A 413 -29.33 27.67 14.95
C THR A 413 -29.42 26.93 13.62
N THR A 414 -29.09 27.59 12.50
CA THR A 414 -29.03 26.95 11.17
C THR A 414 -28.07 25.77 11.19
N LEU A 415 -26.86 25.95 11.74
CA LEU A 415 -25.85 24.89 11.80
C LEU A 415 -26.29 23.70 12.67
N SER A 416 -26.76 23.97 13.89
CA SER A 416 -27.14 22.91 14.84
C SER A 416 -28.34 22.08 14.37
N GLU A 417 -29.36 22.71 13.78
CA GLU A 417 -30.51 22.00 13.24
C GLU A 417 -30.18 21.27 11.94
N SER A 418 -29.36 21.84 11.05
CA SER A 418 -28.93 21.15 9.84
C SER A 418 -28.13 19.89 10.16
N MET A 419 -27.27 19.90 11.19
CA MET A 419 -26.55 18.72 11.65
C MET A 419 -27.48 17.62 12.16
N LYS A 420 -28.57 17.95 12.87
CA LYS A 420 -29.56 16.96 13.33
C LYS A 420 -30.30 16.33 12.16
N ILE A 421 -30.71 17.15 11.19
CA ILE A 421 -31.41 16.68 9.98
C ILE A 421 -30.48 15.77 9.17
N LEU A 422 -29.22 16.18 8.99
CA LEU A 422 -28.21 15.40 8.28
C LEU A 422 -27.97 14.04 8.94
N ALA A 423 -27.83 14.01 10.27
CA ALA A 423 -27.64 12.78 11.03
C ALA A 423 -28.81 11.80 10.88
N ALA A 424 -30.04 12.31 10.82
CA ALA A 424 -31.23 11.49 10.57
C ALA A 424 -31.37 11.06 9.10
N GLU A 425 -30.85 11.85 8.16
CA GLU A 425 -30.89 11.56 6.72
C GLU A 425 -29.86 10.51 6.29
N LEU A 426 -28.68 10.51 6.92
CA LEU A 426 -27.58 9.57 6.67
C LEU A 426 -27.47 8.49 7.75
N ASP A 427 -28.58 7.80 8.04
CA ASP A 427 -28.62 6.71 9.03
C ASP A 427 -27.97 5.42 8.49
N LEU A 428 -26.74 5.13 8.95
CA LEU A 428 -25.96 3.97 8.51
C LEU A 428 -26.30 2.72 9.34
N LYS A 429 -26.92 1.73 8.69
CA LYS A 429 -27.16 0.41 9.31
C LYS A 429 -25.92 -0.48 9.16
N ILE A 430 -25.33 -0.86 10.29
CA ILE A 430 -24.21 -1.80 10.33
C ILE A 430 -24.70 -3.20 9.93
N ARG A 431 -24.14 -3.78 8.87
CA ARG A 431 -24.26 -5.22 8.57
C ARG A 431 -22.91 -5.88 8.76
N ARG A 432 -22.88 -6.99 9.47
CA ARG A 432 -21.71 -7.85 9.62
C ARG A 432 -22.04 -9.23 9.05
N ALA A 433 -21.12 -9.80 8.29
CA ALA A 433 -21.19 -11.17 7.78
C ALA A 433 -19.94 -11.91 8.25
N TRP A 434 -20.11 -13.11 8.80
CA TRP A 434 -19.04 -13.91 9.38
C TRP A 434 -19.23 -15.38 8.97
N TRP A 435 -18.15 -16.18 9.05
CA TRP A 435 -18.10 -17.54 8.50
C TRP A 435 -17.44 -18.51 9.49
N ASN A 436 -18.11 -19.62 9.80
CA ASN A 436 -17.57 -20.84 10.41
C ASN A 436 -18.44 -22.02 9.95
N GLY A 437 -17.88 -23.19 9.62
CA GLY A 437 -18.69 -24.30 9.12
C GLY A 437 -17.99 -25.64 8.88
N VAL A 438 -18.80 -26.69 8.78
CA VAL A 438 -18.45 -28.06 8.39
C VAL A 438 -18.45 -28.17 6.88
N ILE A 439 -17.47 -28.86 6.28
CA ILE A 439 -17.49 -29.19 4.85
C ILE A 439 -18.44 -30.38 4.66
N SER A 440 -19.58 -30.15 4.00
CA SER A 440 -20.52 -31.22 3.65
C SER A 440 -20.14 -31.94 2.35
N SER A 441 -19.53 -31.22 1.40
CA SER A 441 -18.91 -31.80 0.23
C SER A 441 -17.77 -30.93 -0.31
N ASN A 442 -16.73 -31.56 -0.85
CA ASN A 442 -15.63 -30.89 -1.53
C ASN A 442 -15.26 -31.68 -2.79
N THR A 443 -15.42 -31.08 -3.96
CA THR A 443 -15.16 -31.76 -5.23
C THR A 443 -14.39 -30.87 -6.19
N GLY A 444 -13.19 -31.35 -6.55
CA GLY A 444 -12.36 -30.81 -7.62
C GLY A 444 -12.76 -31.29 -9.02
N ALA A 445 -13.77 -32.16 -9.15
CA ALA A 445 -14.18 -32.75 -10.42
C ALA A 445 -14.56 -31.67 -11.47
N PRO A 446 -15.33 -30.61 -11.15
CA PRO A 446 -15.65 -29.58 -12.13
C PRO A 446 -14.41 -28.87 -12.70
N ALA A 447 -13.35 -28.73 -11.91
CA ALA A 447 -12.11 -28.08 -12.33
C ALA A 447 -11.26 -28.96 -13.27
N ILE A 448 -11.29 -30.28 -13.07
CA ILE A 448 -10.57 -31.27 -13.88
C ILE A 448 -11.34 -31.56 -15.18
N GLU A 449 -12.64 -31.81 -15.08
CA GLU A 449 -13.52 -32.16 -16.22
C GLU A 449 -13.61 -31.02 -17.24
N SER A 450 -13.52 -29.76 -16.80
CA SER A 450 -13.49 -28.60 -17.69
C SER A 450 -12.15 -28.41 -18.42
N GLY A 451 -11.15 -29.26 -18.17
CA GLY A 451 -9.80 -29.15 -18.72
C GLY A 451 -9.00 -27.94 -18.19
N LEU A 452 -9.46 -27.30 -17.11
CA LEU A 452 -8.79 -26.13 -16.51
C LEU A 452 -7.64 -26.55 -15.60
N ALA A 453 -7.81 -27.64 -14.86
CA ALA A 453 -6.79 -28.22 -13.99
C ALA A 453 -6.15 -29.46 -14.63
N LEU A 454 -4.84 -29.64 -14.40
CA LEU A 454 -4.16 -30.92 -14.61
C LEU A 454 -4.45 -31.91 -13.48
N GLY A 455 -4.78 -31.40 -12.30
CA GLY A 455 -5.20 -32.20 -11.17
C GLY A 455 -5.53 -31.37 -9.94
N TYR A 456 -5.98 -32.07 -8.91
CA TYR A 456 -6.40 -31.53 -7.62
C TYR A 456 -5.84 -32.43 -6.52
N VAL A 457 -5.34 -31.82 -5.45
CA VAL A 457 -4.91 -32.51 -4.24
C VAL A 457 -5.62 -31.92 -3.02
N ASP A 458 -5.91 -32.77 -2.05
CA ASP A 458 -6.69 -32.50 -0.85
C ASP A 458 -6.23 -33.41 0.30
N VAL A 459 -7.01 -33.49 1.38
CA VAL A 459 -6.76 -34.37 2.51
C VAL A 459 -6.57 -35.85 2.11
N ASN A 460 -7.22 -36.32 1.03
CA ASN A 460 -7.09 -37.70 0.55
C ASN A 460 -5.79 -37.95 -0.23
N SER A 461 -5.04 -36.88 -0.50
CA SER A 461 -3.77 -36.94 -1.23
C SER A 461 -2.58 -37.20 -0.31
N ILE A 462 -2.76 -37.22 1.01
CA ILE A 462 -1.73 -37.53 2.01
C ILE A 462 -2.27 -38.47 3.09
N PRO A 463 -1.43 -39.29 3.74
CA PRO A 463 -1.85 -40.08 4.89
C PRO A 463 -2.38 -39.20 6.02
N LYS A 464 -3.35 -39.71 6.78
CA LYS A 464 -4.02 -38.94 7.84
C LYS A 464 -3.06 -38.50 8.95
N ASP A 465 -2.13 -39.37 9.31
CA ASP A 465 -1.07 -39.10 10.29
C ASP A 465 -0.04 -38.07 9.79
N ALA A 466 0.14 -37.94 8.47
CA ALA A 466 1.00 -36.93 7.86
C ALA A 466 0.30 -35.58 7.61
N ASN A 467 -1.02 -35.47 7.83
CA ASN A 467 -1.78 -34.24 7.59
C ASN A 467 -1.60 -33.18 8.69
N LEU A 468 -0.97 -33.50 9.82
CA LEU A 468 -0.80 -32.53 10.93
C LEU A 468 0.59 -31.87 10.92
N TRP A 469 0.63 -30.56 11.17
CA TRP A 469 1.84 -29.75 11.18
C TRP A 469 1.77 -28.61 12.20
N GLY A 470 2.90 -27.92 12.39
CA GLY A 470 3.07 -26.77 13.28
C GLY A 470 4.43 -26.77 13.98
N SER A 471 4.97 -25.58 14.24
CA SER A 471 6.37 -25.38 14.69
C SER A 471 6.66 -25.80 16.14
N ILE A 472 5.62 -25.93 16.98
CA ILE A 472 5.76 -26.30 18.39
C ILE A 472 4.70 -27.34 18.75
N ILE A 473 3.45 -27.00 18.48
CA ILE A 473 2.30 -27.90 18.61
C ILE A 473 1.94 -28.30 17.17
N LYS A 474 1.76 -29.60 16.93
CA LYS A 474 1.44 -30.16 15.60
C LYS A 474 -0.05 -30.47 15.51
N ASP A 475 -0.88 -29.44 15.67
CA ASP A 475 -2.33 -29.53 15.76
C ASP A 475 -3.05 -28.87 14.56
N GLU A 476 -2.30 -28.31 13.61
CA GLU A 476 -2.87 -27.72 12.41
C GLU A 476 -2.89 -28.72 11.26
N PRO A 477 -3.97 -28.84 10.47
CA PRO A 477 -3.95 -29.68 9.28
C PRO A 477 -3.33 -28.95 8.06
N PHE A 478 -2.67 -29.69 7.17
CA PHE A 478 -2.25 -29.16 5.86
C PHE A 478 -3.47 -28.92 4.96
N PHE A 479 -4.42 -29.86 4.96
CA PHE A 479 -5.73 -29.75 4.33
C PHE A 479 -6.82 -30.02 5.37
N ALA A 480 -7.86 -29.19 5.39
CA ALA A 480 -9.03 -29.39 6.25
C ALA A 480 -9.60 -30.82 6.13
N ASP A 481 -9.89 -31.45 7.27
CA ASP A 481 -10.48 -32.80 7.37
C ASP A 481 -11.85 -32.68 8.04
N GLY A 482 -12.91 -32.59 7.23
CA GLY A 482 -14.31 -32.48 7.69
C GLY A 482 -14.72 -31.09 8.19
N GLU A 483 -13.90 -30.42 8.98
CA GLU A 483 -14.21 -29.11 9.58
C GLU A 483 -13.21 -28.02 9.15
N VAL A 484 -13.70 -26.78 9.06
CA VAL A 484 -12.88 -25.59 8.82
C VAL A 484 -12.99 -24.66 10.01
N PHE A 485 -11.86 -24.32 10.62
CA PHE A 485 -11.79 -23.53 11.85
C PHE A 485 -11.52 -22.04 11.60
N SER A 486 -11.14 -21.67 10.37
CA SER A 486 -10.85 -20.27 10.03
C SER A 486 -11.03 -19.97 8.56
N HIS A 487 -11.36 -18.71 8.26
CA HIS A 487 -11.36 -18.21 6.89
C HIS A 487 -9.94 -18.24 6.32
N GLY A 488 -9.77 -18.90 5.17
CA GLY A 488 -8.48 -19.02 4.47
C GLY A 488 -7.72 -20.31 4.78
N GLN A 489 -8.23 -21.18 5.66
CA GLN A 489 -7.65 -22.51 5.86
C GLN A 489 -7.69 -23.33 4.56
N PRO A 490 -6.57 -23.98 4.16
CA PRO A 490 -6.55 -24.75 2.91
C PRO A 490 -7.46 -25.99 2.97
N ILE A 491 -8.31 -26.13 1.96
CA ILE A 491 -9.17 -27.31 1.76
C ILE A 491 -8.58 -28.24 0.68
N GLY A 492 -8.01 -27.64 -0.37
CA GLY A 492 -7.34 -28.35 -1.44
C GLY A 492 -6.53 -27.40 -2.32
N LEU A 493 -5.78 -27.97 -3.26
CA LEU A 493 -4.93 -27.26 -4.19
C LEU A 493 -5.10 -27.82 -5.60
N VAL A 494 -5.41 -26.94 -6.56
CA VAL A 494 -5.40 -27.24 -7.99
C VAL A 494 -4.03 -26.92 -8.59
N TYR A 495 -3.62 -27.68 -9.60
CA TYR A 495 -2.43 -27.35 -10.40
C TYR A 495 -2.74 -27.40 -11.89
N ALA A 496 -2.14 -26.48 -12.65
CA ALA A 496 -2.34 -26.30 -14.09
C ALA A 496 -1.05 -25.86 -14.80
N ASN A 497 -1.07 -25.72 -16.13
CA ASN A 497 0.09 -25.27 -16.91
C ASN A 497 0.41 -23.78 -16.71
N THR A 498 -0.61 -22.97 -16.38
CA THR A 498 -0.45 -21.53 -16.17
C THR A 498 -1.16 -21.09 -14.88
N ALA A 499 -0.66 -20.02 -14.26
CA ALA A 499 -1.28 -19.45 -13.08
C ALA A 499 -2.74 -19.01 -13.32
N LEU A 500 -3.04 -18.47 -14.52
CA LEU A 500 -4.40 -18.06 -14.90
C LEU A 500 -5.37 -19.25 -14.98
N GLN A 501 -4.92 -20.37 -15.55
CA GLN A 501 -5.71 -21.61 -15.57
C GLN A 501 -5.90 -22.17 -14.17
N ALA A 502 -4.86 -22.20 -13.33
CA ALA A 502 -4.97 -22.67 -11.96
C ALA A 502 -5.98 -21.81 -11.15
N GLN A 503 -5.97 -20.49 -11.35
CA GLN A 503 -6.95 -19.60 -10.72
C GLN A 503 -8.38 -19.84 -11.22
N ALA A 504 -8.56 -20.08 -12.52
CA ALA A 504 -9.87 -20.42 -13.08
C ALA A 504 -10.37 -21.78 -12.57
N ALA A 505 -9.48 -22.78 -12.51
CA ALA A 505 -9.75 -24.09 -11.95
C ALA A 505 -10.15 -24.01 -10.46
N ALA A 506 -9.42 -23.25 -9.65
CA ALA A 506 -9.72 -23.08 -8.23
C ALA A 506 -11.14 -22.53 -8.00
N ARG A 507 -11.59 -21.60 -8.85
CA ARG A 507 -12.96 -21.05 -8.80
C ARG A 507 -14.04 -22.04 -9.26
N ALA A 508 -13.68 -23.03 -10.06
CA ALA A 508 -14.60 -24.08 -10.48
C ALA A 508 -14.81 -25.15 -9.40
N VAL A 509 -13.89 -25.27 -8.43
CA VAL A 509 -14.04 -26.17 -7.28
C VAL A 509 -15.28 -25.76 -6.49
N ARG A 510 -16.12 -26.73 -6.17
CA ARG A 510 -17.32 -26.53 -5.34
C ARG A 510 -17.09 -27.12 -3.96
N VAL A 511 -17.33 -26.30 -2.96
CA VAL A 511 -17.32 -26.70 -1.55
C VAL A 511 -18.66 -26.29 -0.95
N GLU A 512 -19.34 -27.24 -0.34
CA GLU A 512 -20.59 -27.02 0.39
C GLU A 512 -20.31 -27.02 1.88
N TYR A 513 -20.97 -26.12 2.60
CA TYR A 513 -20.77 -25.92 4.04
C TYR A 513 -22.07 -26.05 4.82
N GLU A 514 -21.96 -26.49 6.07
CA GLU A 514 -22.97 -26.32 7.11
C GLU A 514 -22.40 -25.42 8.21
N ASP A 515 -23.04 -24.29 8.50
CA ASP A 515 -22.47 -23.30 9.43
C ASP A 515 -22.46 -23.81 10.89
N LEU A 516 -21.38 -23.49 11.61
CA LEU A 516 -21.19 -23.80 13.04
C LEU A 516 -21.16 -22.52 13.90
N PRO A 517 -21.45 -22.64 15.22
CA PRO A 517 -21.22 -21.53 16.16
C PRO A 517 -19.77 -21.02 16.06
N VAL A 518 -19.59 -19.70 16.03
CA VAL A 518 -18.28 -19.07 15.82
C VAL A 518 -17.84 -18.26 17.04
N ILE A 519 -16.54 -18.31 17.33
CA ILE A 519 -15.87 -17.47 18.33
C ILE A 519 -14.86 -16.60 17.59
N LEU A 520 -14.99 -15.27 17.68
CA LEU A 520 -14.18 -14.31 16.93
C LEU A 520 -13.39 -13.37 17.82
N THR A 521 -14.00 -12.93 18.92
CA THR A 521 -13.39 -11.96 19.83
C THR A 521 -12.77 -12.64 21.04
N ILE A 522 -11.82 -11.96 21.67
CA ILE A 522 -11.23 -12.41 22.93
C ILE A 522 -12.32 -12.56 24.01
N ASP A 523 -13.32 -11.68 24.03
CA ASP A 523 -14.40 -11.71 25.01
C ASP A 523 -15.28 -12.95 24.81
N GLU A 524 -15.67 -13.24 23.56
CA GLU A 524 -16.39 -14.48 23.22
C GLU A 524 -15.59 -15.75 23.59
N ALA A 525 -14.27 -15.74 23.39
CA ALA A 525 -13.41 -16.85 23.78
C ALA A 525 -13.35 -17.03 25.30
N ILE A 526 -13.31 -15.93 26.06
CA ILE A 526 -13.34 -15.94 27.52
C ILE A 526 -14.68 -16.50 28.01
N ASP A 527 -15.80 -16.00 27.48
CA ASP A 527 -17.15 -16.42 27.85
C ASP A 527 -17.37 -17.91 27.54
N ALA A 528 -16.82 -18.40 26.43
CA ALA A 528 -16.88 -19.80 26.02
C ALA A 528 -15.84 -20.72 26.71
N ASN A 529 -14.95 -20.17 27.54
CA ASN A 529 -13.79 -20.88 28.11
C ASN A 529 -12.90 -21.58 27.05
N SER A 530 -12.76 -20.97 25.88
CA SER A 530 -12.02 -21.50 24.74
C SER A 530 -10.58 -21.01 24.75
N TYR A 531 -9.70 -21.71 25.46
CA TYR A 531 -8.27 -21.36 25.59
C TYR A 531 -7.36 -22.47 25.05
N PHE A 532 -6.20 -22.08 24.54
CA PHE A 532 -5.09 -23.03 24.39
C PHE A 532 -4.61 -23.49 25.79
N PRO A 533 -4.19 -24.75 25.98
CA PRO A 533 -3.92 -25.36 27.29
C PRO A 533 -2.70 -24.79 28.05
N TYR A 534 -2.14 -23.67 27.62
CA TYR A 534 -0.87 -23.14 28.13
C TYR A 534 -1.01 -21.70 28.65
N GLY A 535 -0.67 -21.50 29.93
CA GLY A 535 -0.54 -20.18 30.54
C GLY A 535 0.68 -20.13 31.46
N ARG A 536 1.74 -19.41 31.07
CA ARG A 536 2.83 -19.08 31.98
C ARG A 536 2.44 -17.87 32.80
N VAL A 537 2.40 -18.01 34.12
CA VAL A 537 2.21 -16.90 35.06
C VAL A 537 3.57 -16.55 35.67
N LEU A 538 3.95 -15.27 35.58
CA LEU A 538 5.13 -14.74 36.26
C LEU A 538 4.68 -14.06 37.56
N LYS A 539 5.07 -14.62 38.70
CA LYS A 539 4.81 -14.07 40.04
C LYS A 539 6.13 -13.57 40.66
N LYS A 540 6.10 -12.45 41.40
CA LYS A 540 7.24 -11.90 42.14
C LYS A 540 6.79 -11.28 43.46
N GLY A 541 7.59 -11.42 44.52
CA GLY A 541 7.32 -10.80 45.83
C GLY A 541 6.04 -11.35 46.47
N ALA A 542 5.20 -10.47 47.02
CA ALA A 542 3.94 -10.84 47.70
C ALA A 542 2.98 -11.66 46.82
N ALA A 543 3.05 -11.53 45.49
CA ALA A 543 2.26 -12.34 44.56
C ALA A 543 2.65 -13.84 44.56
N ILE A 544 3.87 -14.20 44.99
CA ILE A 544 4.30 -15.61 45.14
C ILE A 544 3.56 -16.27 46.30
N GLU A 545 3.30 -15.50 47.37
CA GLU A 545 2.63 -15.96 48.58
C GLU A 545 1.11 -15.69 48.54
N ASP A 546 0.58 -15.25 47.40
CA ASP A 546 -0.82 -14.85 47.21
C ASP A 546 -1.31 -13.80 48.23
N LYS A 547 -0.41 -12.89 48.65
CA LYS A 547 -0.68 -11.80 49.63
C LYS A 547 -0.87 -10.44 48.98
N MET A 548 -1.40 -10.42 47.76
CA MET A 548 -1.49 -9.16 47.01
C MET A 548 -2.57 -8.24 47.58
N ASP A 549 -3.61 -8.79 48.20
CA ASP A 549 -4.69 -8.06 48.87
C ASP A 549 -4.19 -7.20 50.04
N ASP A 550 -3.23 -7.71 50.82
CA ASP A 550 -2.61 -6.96 51.92
C ASP A 550 -1.88 -5.71 51.41
N ILE A 551 -1.20 -5.86 50.26
CA ILE A 551 -0.51 -4.75 49.61
C ILE A 551 -1.53 -3.76 49.04
N TRP A 552 -2.58 -4.23 48.36
CA TRP A 552 -3.65 -3.36 47.84
C TRP A 552 -4.30 -2.53 48.94
N ALA A 553 -4.55 -3.13 50.11
CA ALA A 553 -5.11 -2.43 51.27
C ALA A 553 -4.18 -1.33 51.84
N SER A 554 -2.87 -1.45 51.60
CA SER A 554 -1.87 -0.45 52.01
C SER A 554 -1.67 0.68 51.00
N CYS A 555 -2.18 0.55 49.77
CA CYS A 555 -2.02 1.55 48.72
C CYS A 555 -2.95 2.75 48.94
N ASP A 556 -2.44 3.97 48.78
CA ASP A 556 -3.25 5.19 48.85
C ASP A 556 -4.32 5.28 47.74
N LYS A 557 -4.02 4.69 46.57
CA LYS A 557 -4.88 4.68 45.39
C LYS A 557 -4.71 3.39 44.61
N ILE A 558 -5.80 2.91 44.03
CA ILE A 558 -5.84 1.75 43.13
C ILE A 558 -6.45 2.22 41.82
N PHE A 559 -5.82 1.86 40.70
CA PHE A 559 -6.31 2.17 39.35
C PHE A 559 -6.57 0.86 38.61
N GLU A 560 -7.77 0.75 38.05
CA GLU A 560 -8.19 -0.39 37.23
C GLU A 560 -8.58 0.09 35.84
N GLY A 561 -8.26 -0.72 34.83
CA GLY A 561 -8.57 -0.40 33.45
C GLY A 561 -8.24 -1.55 32.52
N ASN A 562 -8.86 -1.53 31.34
CA ASN A 562 -8.64 -2.50 30.27
C ASN A 562 -8.10 -1.79 29.03
N THR A 563 -7.14 -2.41 28.35
CA THR A 563 -6.56 -1.90 27.09
C THR A 563 -6.62 -2.99 26.03
N ARG A 564 -6.98 -2.63 24.80
CA ARG A 564 -6.96 -3.53 23.64
C ARG A 564 -5.95 -3.05 22.61
N ILE A 565 -5.27 -4.00 21.97
CA ILE A 565 -4.32 -3.75 20.89
C ILE A 565 -4.76 -4.60 19.70
N GLY A 566 -4.95 -3.97 18.54
CA GLY A 566 -5.35 -4.65 17.32
C GLY A 566 -4.23 -5.53 16.74
N GLY A 567 -4.61 -6.45 15.85
CA GLY A 567 -3.64 -7.25 15.09
C GLY A 567 -2.83 -6.41 14.10
N GLN A 568 -1.75 -6.98 13.58
CA GLN A 568 -0.89 -6.36 12.58
C GLN A 568 -0.51 -7.37 11.50
N GLU A 569 -0.75 -7.01 10.24
CA GLU A 569 -0.25 -7.80 9.11
C GLU A 569 1.23 -7.50 8.86
N HIS A 570 1.99 -8.54 8.52
CA HIS A 570 3.44 -8.44 8.30
C HIS A 570 3.74 -7.50 7.13
N PHE A 571 2.96 -7.68 6.05
CA PHE A 571 3.06 -6.89 4.82
C PHE A 571 4.47 -6.92 4.19
N TYR A 572 5.10 -8.10 4.19
CA TYR A 572 6.27 -8.33 3.35
C TYR A 572 5.90 -8.15 1.88
N LEU A 573 6.74 -7.45 1.13
CA LEU A 573 6.40 -7.07 -0.25
C LEU A 573 6.53 -8.25 -1.22
N GLU A 574 7.43 -9.20 -0.94
CA GLU A 574 7.38 -10.52 -1.55
C GLU A 574 6.42 -11.39 -0.72
N THR A 575 5.30 -11.81 -1.29
CA THR A 575 4.37 -12.76 -0.66
C THR A 575 5.00 -14.13 -0.42
N ASN A 576 4.32 -15.04 0.29
CA ASN A 576 4.81 -16.42 0.41
C ASN A 576 4.97 -17.04 -0.98
N ALA A 577 6.16 -17.60 -1.24
CA ALA A 577 6.51 -18.19 -2.52
C ALA A 577 7.37 -19.43 -2.28
N ALA A 578 7.11 -20.49 -3.05
CA ALA A 578 7.93 -21.69 -3.04
C ALA A 578 7.93 -22.35 -4.42
N LEU A 579 8.99 -23.09 -4.71
CA LEU A 579 9.19 -23.91 -5.90
C LEU A 579 9.74 -25.27 -5.45
N VAL A 580 9.02 -26.33 -5.79
CA VAL A 580 9.41 -27.71 -5.46
C VAL A 580 9.74 -28.45 -6.74
N ILE A 581 10.96 -28.98 -6.82
CA ILE A 581 11.50 -29.69 -7.97
C ILE A 581 11.84 -31.11 -7.53
N PRO A 582 10.98 -32.11 -7.81
CA PRO A 582 11.29 -33.50 -7.56
C PRO A 582 12.30 -34.04 -8.59
N ASN A 583 13.28 -34.80 -8.13
CA ASN A 583 14.16 -35.61 -8.96
C ASN A 583 13.58 -37.04 -9.05
N LYS A 584 13.35 -37.50 -10.28
CA LYS A 584 12.79 -38.83 -10.54
C LYS A 584 13.79 -39.97 -10.37
N GLU A 585 15.08 -39.69 -10.48
CA GLU A 585 16.11 -40.73 -10.52
C GLU A 585 16.52 -41.19 -9.12
N ASP A 586 16.60 -40.27 -8.15
CA ASP A 586 17.09 -40.55 -6.80
C ASP A 586 16.08 -40.21 -5.68
N GLY A 587 14.85 -39.83 -6.05
CA GLY A 587 13.77 -39.49 -5.13
C GLY A 587 14.00 -38.22 -4.31
N THR A 588 14.99 -37.39 -4.67
CA THR A 588 15.27 -36.14 -3.96
C THR A 588 14.30 -35.02 -4.32
N TYR A 589 14.07 -34.08 -3.40
CA TYR A 589 13.28 -32.88 -3.62
C TYR A 589 14.16 -31.66 -3.40
N GLU A 590 14.31 -30.82 -4.42
CA GLU A 590 14.88 -29.49 -4.27
C GLU A 590 13.76 -28.47 -4.02
N VAL A 591 13.80 -27.83 -2.86
CA VAL A 591 12.74 -26.93 -2.40
C VAL A 591 13.31 -25.53 -2.25
N TRP A 592 12.95 -24.62 -3.15
CA TRP A 592 13.27 -23.21 -3.02
C TRP A 592 12.09 -22.52 -2.34
N SER A 593 12.28 -21.92 -1.17
CA SER A 593 11.18 -21.28 -0.45
C SER A 593 11.59 -19.92 0.09
N SER A 594 10.67 -18.96 0.04
CA SER A 594 10.79 -17.70 0.78
C SER A 594 10.39 -17.97 2.23
N THR A 595 11.34 -18.47 3.03
CA THR A 595 11.13 -18.91 4.41
C THR A 595 12.28 -18.49 5.33
N GLN A 596 11.97 -18.17 6.59
CA GLN A 596 12.95 -18.00 7.66
C GLN A 596 13.37 -19.34 8.27
N ASN A 597 12.62 -20.42 8.03
CA ASN A 597 12.84 -21.73 8.64
C ASN A 597 12.96 -22.82 7.57
N SER A 598 14.17 -23.01 7.06
CA SER A 598 14.48 -24.06 6.09
C SER A 598 14.42 -25.47 6.69
N MET A 599 14.67 -25.59 8.01
CA MET A 599 14.62 -26.88 8.72
C MET A 599 13.19 -27.42 8.76
N GLU A 600 12.22 -26.65 9.24
CA GLU A 600 10.82 -27.09 9.22
C GLU A 600 10.29 -27.31 7.80
N THR A 601 10.73 -26.47 6.85
CA THR A 601 10.41 -26.70 5.44
C THR A 601 10.89 -28.07 4.97
N GLN A 602 12.12 -28.45 5.34
CA GLN A 602 12.69 -29.76 5.01
C GLN A 602 11.92 -30.90 5.67
N GLU A 603 11.69 -30.80 6.98
CA GLU A 603 11.03 -31.84 7.78
C GLU A 603 9.60 -32.09 7.34
N PHE A 604 8.82 -31.04 7.12
CA PHE A 604 7.42 -31.19 6.77
C PHE A 604 7.22 -31.56 5.29
N VAL A 605 8.11 -31.12 4.38
CA VAL A 605 8.12 -31.65 3.01
C VAL A 605 8.42 -33.14 3.00
N ALA A 606 9.41 -33.58 3.78
CA ALA A 606 9.72 -35.00 3.96
C ALA A 606 8.50 -35.77 4.49
N GLN A 607 7.82 -35.23 5.51
CA GLN A 607 6.59 -35.80 6.08
C GLN A 607 5.49 -35.98 5.02
N VAL A 608 5.12 -34.94 4.26
CA VAL A 608 3.99 -35.05 3.31
C VAL A 608 4.31 -35.83 2.03
N THR A 609 5.59 -36.10 1.77
CA THR A 609 6.05 -36.88 0.62
C THR A 609 6.41 -38.33 0.97
N GLY A 610 6.68 -38.62 2.25
CA GLY A 610 7.11 -39.93 2.73
C GLY A 610 8.60 -40.24 2.51
N VAL A 611 9.40 -39.28 1.99
CA VAL A 611 10.84 -39.50 1.82
C VAL A 611 11.61 -39.10 3.10
N PRO A 612 12.77 -39.70 3.38
CA PRO A 612 13.63 -39.25 4.47
C PRO A 612 14.04 -37.77 4.30
N SER A 613 14.21 -37.03 5.40
CA SER A 613 14.63 -35.62 5.35
C SER A 613 15.95 -35.40 4.61
N SER A 614 16.84 -36.39 4.60
CA SER A 614 18.09 -36.38 3.82
C SER A 614 17.88 -36.31 2.30
N ARG A 615 16.68 -36.62 1.81
CA ARG A 615 16.27 -36.49 0.41
C ARG A 615 15.66 -35.13 0.08
N VAL A 616 15.42 -34.28 1.08
CA VAL A 616 14.84 -32.95 0.88
C VAL A 616 15.92 -31.89 1.07
N ASN A 617 16.18 -31.11 0.03
CA ASN A 617 17.13 -30.00 0.04
C ASN A 617 16.37 -28.67 0.04
N ALA A 618 16.12 -28.11 1.22
CA ALA A 618 15.50 -26.79 1.37
C ALA A 618 16.53 -25.66 1.18
N ARG A 619 16.25 -24.75 0.24
CA ARG A 619 17.14 -23.67 -0.18
C ARG A 619 16.45 -22.31 -0.07
N VAL A 620 17.18 -21.35 0.49
CA VAL A 620 16.75 -19.95 0.60
C VAL A 620 17.89 -19.06 0.15
N LYS A 621 17.66 -18.23 -0.87
CA LYS A 621 18.68 -17.25 -1.32
C LYS A 621 18.52 -15.90 -0.62
N ARG A 622 17.30 -15.37 -0.60
CA ARG A 622 16.88 -14.12 0.05
C ARG A 622 15.35 -14.12 0.16
N MET A 623 14.80 -13.16 0.91
CA MET A 623 13.36 -12.92 1.01
C MET A 623 13.08 -11.41 0.87
N GLY A 624 12.02 -11.04 0.16
CA GLY A 624 11.53 -9.66 0.06
C GLY A 624 10.74 -9.20 1.29
N GLY A 625 11.31 -9.41 2.47
CA GLY A 625 10.67 -9.21 3.78
C GLY A 625 10.07 -10.50 4.36
N ALA A 626 9.99 -10.58 5.69
CA ALA A 626 9.50 -11.76 6.40
C ALA A 626 8.83 -11.40 7.75
N PHE A 627 9.56 -10.74 8.65
CA PHE A 627 9.04 -10.17 9.91
C PHE A 627 8.38 -11.16 10.86
N GLY A 628 8.78 -12.44 10.85
CA GLY A 628 8.18 -13.52 11.64
C GLY A 628 7.09 -14.29 10.89
N GLY A 629 6.40 -13.63 9.95
CA GLY A 629 5.31 -14.26 9.18
C GLY A 629 5.76 -15.36 8.22
N LYS A 630 7.07 -15.49 7.96
CA LYS A 630 7.66 -16.57 7.16
C LYS A 630 8.50 -17.54 8.00
N GLU A 631 8.38 -17.48 9.32
CA GLU A 631 9.00 -18.44 10.24
C GLU A 631 8.31 -19.79 10.19
N SER A 632 6.97 -19.81 10.10
CA SER A 632 6.19 -21.05 10.07
C SER A 632 5.18 -21.09 8.92
N ARG A 633 4.46 -19.99 8.66
CA ARG A 633 3.32 -19.98 7.72
C ARG A 633 3.71 -20.21 6.25
N SER A 634 4.97 -19.96 5.90
CA SER A 634 5.55 -20.23 4.57
C SER A 634 5.71 -21.74 4.30
N VAL A 635 5.83 -22.56 5.35
CA VAL A 635 6.11 -24.00 5.28
C VAL A 635 4.94 -24.76 4.66
N GLN A 636 3.70 -24.41 5.03
CA GLN A 636 2.48 -25.04 4.51
C GLN A 636 2.47 -25.02 2.99
N LEU A 637 2.75 -23.86 2.38
CA LEU A 637 2.78 -23.70 0.92
C LEU A 637 3.76 -24.66 0.25
N ALA A 638 4.99 -24.77 0.77
CA ALA A 638 5.99 -25.69 0.23
C ALA A 638 5.52 -27.16 0.30
N CYS A 639 4.86 -27.53 1.40
CA CYS A 639 4.31 -28.87 1.59
C CYS A 639 3.17 -29.17 0.60
N LEU A 640 2.21 -28.24 0.43
CA LEU A 640 1.12 -28.41 -0.55
C LEU A 640 1.64 -28.58 -1.98
N LEU A 641 2.68 -27.81 -2.35
CA LEU A 641 3.33 -27.94 -3.65
C LEU A 641 4.06 -29.29 -3.80
N ALA A 642 4.70 -29.79 -2.75
CA ALA A 642 5.36 -31.09 -2.77
C ALA A 642 4.35 -32.23 -2.98
N VAL A 643 3.18 -32.19 -2.31
CA VAL A 643 2.08 -33.13 -2.52
C VAL A 643 1.60 -33.09 -3.97
N ALA A 644 1.39 -31.89 -4.52
CA ALA A 644 0.96 -31.72 -5.92
C ALA A 644 1.98 -32.29 -6.91
N GLN A 645 3.28 -32.04 -6.71
CA GLN A 645 4.33 -32.58 -7.56
C GLN A 645 4.42 -34.10 -7.49
N ARG A 646 4.37 -34.68 -6.28
CA ARG A 646 4.34 -36.13 -6.08
C ARG A 646 3.16 -36.77 -6.82
N ARG A 647 1.97 -36.17 -6.71
CA ARG A 647 0.77 -36.63 -7.41
C ARG A 647 0.88 -36.51 -8.92
N LYS A 648 1.37 -35.37 -9.43
CA LYS A 648 1.59 -35.14 -10.86
C LYS A 648 2.54 -36.16 -11.48
N LEU A 649 3.54 -36.61 -10.73
CA LEU A 649 4.51 -37.61 -11.18
C LEU A 649 4.08 -39.06 -10.96
N ASN A 650 2.88 -39.30 -10.40
CA ASN A 650 2.39 -40.63 -10.01
C ASN A 650 3.36 -41.38 -9.08
N VAL A 651 4.06 -40.65 -8.21
CA VAL A 651 4.98 -41.24 -7.23
C VAL A 651 4.18 -41.67 -5.99
N PRO A 652 4.22 -42.95 -5.57
CA PRO A 652 3.59 -43.41 -4.34
C PRO A 652 4.10 -42.64 -3.11
N TYR A 653 3.29 -42.59 -2.05
CA TYR A 653 3.80 -42.17 -0.74
C TYR A 653 4.80 -43.24 -0.27
N ASP A 654 5.91 -42.83 0.35
CA ASP A 654 7.05 -43.70 0.74
C ASP A 654 7.79 -44.39 -0.41
N ALA A 655 7.73 -43.85 -1.63
CA ALA A 655 8.56 -44.32 -2.73
C ALA A 655 10.03 -43.93 -2.48
N CYS A 656 10.80 -44.83 -1.85
CA CYS A 656 12.24 -44.71 -1.64
C CYS A 656 13.02 -45.66 -2.55
#